data_AF-A0A8H7TD65-F1
#
_entry.id   AF-A0A8H7TD65-F1
#
_cell.length_a   1.000
_cell.length_b   1.000
_cell.length_c   1.000
_cell.angle_alpha   90.00
_cell.angle_beta   90.00
_cell.angle_gamma   90.00
#
_symmetry.space_group_name_H-M   'P 1'
#
loop_
_entity.id
_entity.type
_entity.pdbx_description
1 polymer ?
#
loop_
_entity_poly.entity_id
_entity_poly.type
_entity_poly.pdbx_seq_one_letter_code
_entity_poly.pdbx_strand_id
1 'polypeptide(L)'
;MKGPISLIVLFVITTPIILTSSDLNGPLAPLGVTYGFLVLNILAILNNYAIVAATDRAWESLPWGPLLRDGQELTTFLALSTSSGMSGWIRILFTSPGVRHRQTAEDRRKRINKREGNPRMWSSGRILFWLLIQFPSLIFMTQVEQRVGYLPTQWEAISGGVGIFNATIAAKKTVNGPLMSTLAINMIRDTLITKATPPISEDCLKDSQCKSYVLPGGLQTVTPYAFETQRGSNVLMFVTRNTPLYQVDFWDAGAAVNWTSQSCHTYGSSNVNTTAIQLCMKQPSRGKILTALRYCSGNVSVNETCHLEESWQTAAAQSTFISIYRRKATVATDRNTGVLLAIQDLSAPQIQNITINDFWEAFDGMFYPFKNATDNSTSGDPGPEETLTKWLAAALQLQPGSLASYLSEPREIIQNIFMMPLYLYNPLIDGSELSPIPSPWDVQPGLPQENYINGSFARAVDHLEISQWTAICYVAVGGFLLLLILLVLALTAGNQAQKASDYPVVDFLALERTSFSSGDAPGKEGVRPGGHDKSDVAEIFVGCAAGDNRAILEASRGPKMEGTCLCGAITVRINDSELFTKRRGHICRCANCKKTAGSAAATNLIIENEKIEIIGEENLKRYEDKNTLSGTPLGRYFCGTCGNPIKSVTPLYEGKSVLKLGIFPKIPTPEWESFSGERQAWEKPLDGTVQYKGKSFGEKME
;
A
#
# COMPACT_ATOMS: atom_id res chain seq x y z
N MET A 1 12.43 4.99 -25.47
CA MET A 1 12.82 3.84 -24.61
C MET A 1 13.53 4.21 -23.29
N LYS A 2 14.55 5.09 -23.22
CA LYS A 2 15.30 5.34 -21.95
C LYS A 2 14.44 5.83 -20.76
N GLY A 3 13.43 6.67 -21.01
CA GLY A 3 12.57 7.26 -19.98
C GLY A 3 11.77 6.27 -19.09
N PRO A 4 10.94 5.37 -19.65
CA PRO A 4 10.16 4.43 -18.84
C PRO A 4 11.02 3.41 -18.08
N ILE A 5 12.14 2.96 -18.65
CA ILE A 5 13.03 1.97 -18.02
C ILE A 5 13.59 2.52 -16.70
N SER A 6 13.97 3.81 -16.65
CA SER A 6 14.48 4.45 -15.42
C SER A 6 13.44 4.53 -14.28
N LEU A 7 12.15 4.57 -14.60
CA LEU A 7 11.06 4.60 -13.61
C LEU A 7 10.73 3.19 -13.09
N ILE A 8 10.81 2.19 -13.95
CA ILE A 8 10.68 0.78 -13.56
C ILE A 8 11.84 0.37 -12.64
N VAL A 9 13.06 0.82 -12.93
CA VAL A 9 14.24 0.61 -12.07
C VAL A 9 14.04 1.21 -10.67
N LEU A 10 13.39 2.38 -10.55
CA LEU A 10 13.09 2.97 -9.24
C LEU A 10 12.22 2.04 -8.38
N PHE A 11 11.13 1.51 -8.95
CA PHE A 11 10.25 0.54 -8.26
C PHE A 11 10.99 -0.74 -7.85
N VAL A 12 11.88 -1.25 -8.72
CA VAL A 12 12.68 -2.45 -8.45
C VAL A 12 13.71 -2.23 -7.33
N ILE A 13 14.21 -1.01 -7.14
CA ILE A 13 15.16 -0.67 -6.05
C ILE A 13 14.45 -0.42 -4.71
N THR A 14 13.29 0.23 -4.73
CA THR A 14 12.54 0.57 -3.51
C THR A 14 11.77 -0.62 -2.93
N THR A 15 11.23 -1.51 -3.78
CA THR A 15 10.43 -2.66 -3.31
C THR A 15 11.19 -3.57 -2.34
N PRO A 16 12.46 -3.95 -2.57
CA PRO A 16 13.27 -4.67 -1.58
C PRO A 16 13.38 -3.93 -0.25
N ILE A 17 13.67 -2.62 -0.26
CA ILE A 17 13.79 -1.80 0.96
C ILE A 17 12.49 -1.83 1.77
N ILE A 18 11.35 -1.68 1.08
CA ILE A 18 10.01 -1.75 1.66
C ILE A 18 9.75 -3.16 2.26
N LEU A 19 10.06 -4.23 1.53
CA LEU A 19 9.87 -5.61 1.99
C LEU A 19 10.79 -5.98 3.17
N THR A 20 11.98 -5.38 3.26
CA THR A 20 12.90 -5.55 4.40
C THR A 20 12.56 -4.72 5.64
N SER A 21 11.41 -4.00 5.68
CA SER A 21 11.06 -3.25 6.90
C SER A 21 10.75 -4.13 8.10
N SER A 22 10.34 -5.38 7.86
CA SER A 22 10.09 -6.40 8.87
C SER A 22 11.37 -7.09 9.36
N ASP A 23 12.52 -6.87 8.72
CA ASP A 23 13.80 -7.37 9.22
C ASP A 23 14.34 -6.41 10.29
N LEU A 24 14.66 -6.98 11.46
CA LEU A 24 15.30 -6.29 12.57
C LEU A 24 16.68 -5.71 12.24
N ASN A 25 17.35 -6.23 11.20
CA ASN A 25 18.60 -5.70 10.64
C ASN A 25 18.37 -4.87 9.36
N GLY A 26 17.11 -4.65 8.97
CA GLY A 26 16.75 -3.91 7.77
C GLY A 26 17.11 -2.41 7.84
N PRO A 27 17.20 -1.73 6.69
CA PRO A 27 17.59 -0.32 6.62
C PRO A 27 16.62 0.65 7.34
N LEU A 28 15.40 0.18 7.65
CA LEU A 28 14.37 0.95 8.34
C LEU A 28 14.36 0.72 9.86
N ALA A 29 14.96 -0.37 10.36
CA ALA A 29 15.03 -0.68 11.79
C ALA A 29 15.67 0.42 12.67
N PRO A 30 16.77 1.11 12.27
CA PRO A 30 17.38 2.13 13.13
C PRO A 30 16.61 3.46 13.20
N LEU A 31 15.58 3.66 12.37
CA LEU A 31 14.83 4.93 12.31
C LEU A 31 13.72 5.03 13.37
N GLY A 32 13.35 3.90 14.00
CA GLY A 32 12.22 3.83 14.92
C GLY A 32 10.85 4.02 14.22
N VAL A 33 9.77 3.80 14.96
CA VAL A 33 8.41 3.70 14.40
C VAL A 33 7.97 4.96 13.65
N THR A 34 8.12 6.15 14.26
CA THR A 34 7.59 7.41 13.70
C THR A 34 8.28 7.80 12.38
N TYR A 35 9.61 7.76 12.33
CA TYR A 35 10.35 8.06 11.11
C TYR A 35 10.32 6.90 10.12
N GLY A 36 10.31 5.65 10.61
CA GLY A 36 10.11 4.46 9.79
C GLY A 36 8.80 4.54 9.01
N PHE A 37 7.68 4.87 9.65
CA PHE A 37 6.37 4.98 8.99
C PHE A 37 6.34 6.13 7.98
N LEU A 38 6.98 7.26 8.29
CA LEU A 38 7.11 8.39 7.37
C LEU A 38 7.94 8.03 6.12
N VAL A 39 9.08 7.36 6.28
CA VAL A 39 9.92 6.91 5.15
C VAL A 39 9.21 5.84 4.34
N LEU A 40 8.55 4.88 5.01
CA LEU A 40 7.75 3.83 4.37
C LEU A 40 6.63 4.42 3.49
N ASN A 41 5.91 5.42 4.00
CA ASN A 41 4.88 6.14 3.26
C ASN A 41 5.45 6.91 2.04
N ILE A 42 6.59 7.61 2.22
CA ILE A 42 7.28 8.29 1.12
C ILE A 42 7.70 7.30 0.02
N LEU A 43 8.27 6.14 0.39
CA LEU A 43 8.65 5.10 -0.57
C LEU A 43 7.44 4.53 -1.33
N ALA A 44 6.32 4.30 -0.64
CA ALA A 44 5.08 3.85 -1.26
C ALA A 44 4.49 4.89 -2.24
N ILE A 45 4.50 6.17 -1.87
CA ILE A 45 4.05 7.28 -2.74
C ILE A 45 4.97 7.44 -3.96
N LEU A 46 6.29 7.35 -3.79
CA LEU A 46 7.25 7.38 -4.89
C LEU A 46 7.01 6.23 -5.88
N ASN A 47 6.69 5.03 -5.39
CA ASN A 47 6.35 3.89 -6.23
C ASN A 47 5.04 4.09 -7.00
N ASN A 48 4.01 4.67 -6.39
CA ASN A 48 2.80 5.06 -7.11
C ASN A 48 3.13 6.07 -8.23
N TYR A 49 3.92 7.11 -7.94
CA TYR A 49 4.31 8.10 -8.95
C TYR A 49 5.11 7.47 -10.10
N ALA A 50 6.04 6.56 -9.80
CA ALA A 50 6.80 5.84 -10.80
C ALA A 50 5.91 4.98 -11.72
N ILE A 51 4.93 4.27 -11.14
CA ILE A 51 3.94 3.49 -11.91
C ILE A 51 3.07 4.42 -12.76
N VAL A 52 2.53 5.52 -12.23
CA VAL A 52 1.74 6.50 -13.00
C VAL A 52 2.55 7.04 -14.19
N ALA A 53 3.78 7.51 -13.95
CA ALA A 53 4.61 8.11 -15.00
C ALA A 53 5.11 7.10 -16.05
N ALA A 54 5.32 5.83 -15.66
CA ALA A 54 5.62 4.75 -16.61
C ALA A 54 4.39 4.35 -17.42
N THR A 55 3.21 4.35 -16.78
CA THR A 55 1.91 4.08 -17.41
C THR A 55 1.60 5.12 -18.47
N ASP A 56 1.65 6.40 -18.12
CA ASP A 56 1.26 7.50 -19.00
C ASP A 56 2.04 7.43 -20.32
N ARG A 57 3.37 7.32 -20.23
CA ARG A 57 4.30 7.12 -21.35
C ARG A 57 4.03 5.84 -22.17
N ALA A 58 3.60 4.75 -21.53
CA ALA A 58 3.23 3.54 -22.25
C ALA A 58 1.94 3.73 -23.06
N TRP A 59 0.94 4.44 -22.51
CA TRP A 59 -0.29 4.78 -23.22
C TRP A 59 -0.14 5.89 -24.26
N GLU A 60 0.83 6.80 -24.11
CA GLU A 60 1.23 7.72 -25.18
C GLU A 60 1.76 6.97 -26.40
N SER A 61 2.54 5.89 -26.18
CA SER A 61 3.11 5.08 -27.27
C SER A 61 2.12 4.21 -28.05
N LEU A 62 0.87 4.10 -27.60
CA LEU A 62 -0.15 3.30 -28.27
C LEU A 62 -0.70 4.05 -29.51
N PRO A 63 -0.56 3.52 -30.74
CA PRO A 63 -1.08 4.18 -31.93
C PRO A 63 -2.62 4.18 -31.92
N TRP A 64 -3.22 5.37 -31.89
CA TRP A 64 -4.66 5.58 -31.78
C TRP A 64 -5.46 5.29 -33.08
N GLY A 65 -4.89 4.51 -33.99
CA GLY A 65 -5.32 4.30 -35.39
C GLY A 65 -6.82 4.04 -35.67
N PRO A 66 -7.61 3.38 -34.79
CA PRO A 66 -9.05 3.22 -35.00
C PRO A 66 -9.90 4.44 -34.62
N LEU A 67 -9.36 5.35 -33.81
CA LEU A 67 -10.05 6.55 -33.27
C LEU A 67 -9.50 7.86 -33.87
N LEU A 68 -8.22 7.86 -34.25
CA LEU A 68 -7.49 8.93 -34.91
C LEU A 68 -6.86 8.36 -36.17
N ARG A 69 -7.02 9.02 -37.32
CA ARG A 69 -6.35 8.61 -38.56
C ARG A 69 -4.84 8.57 -38.33
N ASP A 70 -4.24 7.41 -38.65
CA ASP A 70 -2.82 7.20 -38.87
C ASP A 70 -1.89 7.68 -37.74
N GLY A 71 -1.91 6.94 -36.62
CA GLY A 71 -0.74 6.82 -35.73
C GLY A 71 -0.41 8.02 -34.84
N GLN A 72 -1.23 9.08 -34.82
CA GLN A 72 -0.97 10.28 -34.00
C GLN A 72 -1.02 10.02 -32.48
N GLU A 73 -0.20 10.78 -31.75
CA GLU A 73 -0.18 10.79 -30.28
C GLU A 73 -1.42 11.50 -29.69
N LEU A 74 -1.88 11.03 -28.53
CA LEU A 74 -3.08 11.55 -27.85
C LEU A 74 -2.96 13.04 -27.47
N THR A 75 -1.76 13.48 -27.08
CA THR A 75 -1.43 14.86 -26.74
C THR A 75 -1.71 15.81 -27.91
N THR A 76 -1.33 15.40 -29.12
CA THR A 76 -1.59 16.13 -30.38
C THR A 76 -3.08 16.27 -30.64
N PHE A 77 -3.86 15.20 -30.46
CA PHE A 77 -5.32 15.26 -30.60
C PHE A 77 -6.00 16.16 -29.55
N LEU A 78 -5.59 16.05 -28.28
CA LEU A 78 -6.15 16.88 -27.21
C LEU A 78 -5.83 18.37 -27.40
N ALA A 79 -4.62 18.69 -27.91
CA ALA A 79 -4.23 20.06 -28.25
C ALA A 79 -5.00 20.64 -29.46
N LEU A 80 -5.43 19.79 -30.40
CA LEU A 80 -6.24 20.18 -31.56
C LEU A 80 -7.74 20.27 -31.26
N SER A 81 -8.22 19.69 -30.15
CA SER A 81 -9.63 19.74 -29.78
C SER A 81 -9.95 20.95 -28.89
N THR A 82 -10.84 21.83 -29.35
CA THR A 82 -11.31 23.02 -28.59
C THR A 82 -12.22 22.69 -27.39
N SER A 83 -12.19 21.44 -26.90
CA SER A 83 -13.03 20.94 -25.80
C SER A 83 -12.23 20.09 -24.81
N SER A 84 -11.04 20.55 -24.41
CA SER A 84 -10.18 19.94 -23.39
C SER A 84 -10.73 20.07 -21.95
N GLY A 85 -12.05 19.93 -21.78
CA GLY A 85 -12.73 19.87 -20.48
C GLY A 85 -13.24 18.46 -20.18
N MET A 86 -13.82 18.27 -18.99
CA MET A 86 -14.39 16.98 -18.56
C MET A 86 -15.47 16.44 -19.54
N SER A 87 -16.13 17.33 -20.28
CA SER A 87 -17.07 17.00 -21.37
C SER A 87 -16.42 16.35 -22.60
N GLY A 88 -15.15 16.65 -22.91
CA GLY A 88 -14.39 16.00 -23.98
C GLY A 88 -14.10 14.54 -23.66
N TRP A 89 -13.69 14.26 -22.42
CA TRP A 89 -13.50 12.89 -21.90
C TRP A 89 -14.81 12.09 -21.91
N ILE A 90 -15.92 12.70 -21.49
CA ILE A 90 -17.26 12.10 -21.59
C ILE A 90 -17.64 11.82 -23.06
N ARG A 91 -17.35 12.73 -24.00
CA ARG A 91 -17.59 12.46 -25.43
C ARG A 91 -16.80 11.25 -25.94
N ILE A 92 -15.52 11.13 -25.61
CA ILE A 92 -14.68 9.98 -25.99
C ILE A 92 -15.24 8.65 -25.44
N LEU A 93 -15.89 8.68 -24.27
CA LEU A 93 -16.54 7.49 -23.69
C LEU A 93 -17.87 7.12 -24.37
N PHE A 94 -18.61 8.10 -24.90
CA PHE A 94 -19.98 7.89 -25.42
C PHE A 94 -20.13 7.97 -26.95
N THR A 95 -19.09 8.31 -27.72
CA THR A 95 -19.14 8.34 -29.20
C THR A 95 -19.24 6.94 -29.82
N SER A 96 -20.49 6.44 -29.90
CA SER A 96 -20.85 5.29 -30.72
C SER A 96 -20.80 5.65 -32.21
N PRO A 97 -20.25 4.80 -33.11
CA PRO A 97 -20.47 4.93 -34.55
C PRO A 97 -21.91 4.51 -34.88
N GLY A 98 -22.85 5.41 -34.64
CA GLY A 98 -24.29 5.12 -34.55
C GLY A 98 -25.19 6.06 -35.34
N VAL A 99 -24.67 6.79 -36.33
CA VAL A 99 -25.50 7.59 -37.25
C VAL A 99 -25.77 6.80 -38.52
N ARG A 100 -27.03 6.41 -38.74
CA ARG A 100 -27.49 5.69 -39.93
C ARG A 100 -27.41 6.58 -41.17
N HIS A 101 -26.38 6.38 -42.00
CA HIS A 101 -26.50 6.64 -43.43
C HIS A 101 -26.79 5.33 -44.19
N ARG A 102 -27.51 5.47 -45.31
CA ARG A 102 -28.19 4.41 -46.06
C ARG A 102 -27.16 3.55 -46.82
N GLN A 103 -26.80 2.38 -46.26
CA GLN A 103 -25.77 1.49 -46.83
C GLN A 103 -26.24 0.75 -48.08
N THR A 104 -25.44 0.78 -49.14
CA THR A 104 -25.55 -0.07 -50.33
C THR A 104 -24.93 -1.46 -50.08
N ALA A 105 -25.23 -2.42 -50.95
CA ALA A 105 -24.90 -3.83 -50.71
C ALA A 105 -23.38 -4.16 -50.71
N GLU A 106 -22.54 -3.30 -51.28
CA GLU A 106 -21.08 -3.52 -51.36
C GLU A 106 -20.36 -3.41 -50.02
N ASP A 107 -20.83 -2.54 -49.10
CA ASP A 107 -20.27 -2.39 -47.75
C ASP A 107 -20.35 -3.67 -46.92
N ARG A 108 -21.25 -4.60 -47.28
CA ARG A 108 -21.41 -5.87 -46.58
C ARG A 108 -20.32 -6.90 -46.95
N ARG A 109 -19.63 -6.74 -48.09
CA ARG A 109 -18.56 -7.67 -48.54
C ARG A 109 -17.19 -7.35 -47.96
N LYS A 110 -16.89 -6.09 -47.62
CA LYS A 110 -15.57 -5.68 -47.10
C LYS A 110 -15.33 -5.96 -45.61
N ARG A 111 -16.36 -6.35 -44.82
CA ARG A 111 -16.23 -6.56 -43.36
C ARG A 111 -15.69 -7.92 -42.92
N ILE A 112 -15.41 -8.86 -43.83
CA ILE A 112 -15.09 -10.25 -43.45
C ILE A 112 -13.64 -10.44 -42.94
N ASN A 113 -12.69 -9.59 -43.32
CA ASN A 113 -11.25 -9.83 -43.09
C ASN A 113 -10.50 -8.77 -42.25
N LYS A 114 -11.18 -8.00 -41.39
CA LYS A 114 -10.50 -7.11 -40.43
C LYS A 114 -11.04 -7.31 -39.01
N ARG A 115 -10.22 -7.90 -38.13
CA ARG A 115 -10.42 -7.93 -36.68
C ARG A 115 -10.21 -6.52 -36.12
N GLU A 116 -11.18 -5.64 -36.32
CA GLU A 116 -11.18 -4.32 -35.69
C GLU A 116 -11.48 -4.48 -34.20
N GLY A 117 -10.46 -4.25 -33.37
CA GLY A 117 -10.60 -4.28 -31.92
C GLY A 117 -11.58 -3.19 -31.47
N ASN A 118 -12.65 -3.60 -30.77
CA ASN A 118 -13.72 -2.70 -30.35
C ASN A 118 -13.17 -1.54 -29.49
N PRO A 119 -13.24 -0.27 -29.93
CA PRO A 119 -12.57 0.85 -29.26
C PRO A 119 -13.10 1.09 -27.82
N ARG A 120 -14.34 0.67 -27.53
CA ARG A 120 -14.89 0.70 -26.16
C ARG A 120 -14.09 -0.15 -25.17
N MET A 121 -13.50 -1.26 -25.63
CA MET A 121 -12.74 -2.16 -24.76
C MET A 121 -11.46 -1.50 -24.24
N TRP A 122 -10.83 -0.66 -25.07
CA TRP A 122 -9.60 0.06 -24.74
C TRP A 122 -9.85 1.26 -23.81
N SER A 123 -10.92 2.03 -24.00
CA SER A 123 -11.29 3.12 -23.09
C SER A 123 -11.68 2.61 -21.69
N SER A 124 -12.45 1.51 -21.63
CA SER A 124 -12.82 0.86 -20.36
C SER A 124 -11.60 0.30 -19.64
N GLY A 125 -10.70 -0.38 -20.35
CA GLY A 125 -9.45 -0.89 -19.79
C GLY A 125 -8.55 0.21 -19.21
N ARG A 126 -8.52 1.39 -19.86
CA ARG A 126 -7.68 2.52 -19.42
C ARG A 126 -8.19 3.18 -18.14
N ILE A 127 -9.50 3.31 -17.96
CA ILE A 127 -10.10 3.78 -16.68
C ILE A 127 -9.85 2.75 -15.58
N LEU A 128 -10.09 1.46 -15.85
CA LEU A 128 -9.83 0.41 -14.87
C LEU A 128 -8.36 0.41 -14.43
N PHE A 129 -7.42 0.57 -15.37
CA PHE A 129 -6.00 0.65 -15.07
C PHE A 129 -5.63 1.89 -14.22
N TRP A 130 -6.18 3.07 -14.55
CA TRP A 130 -5.98 4.29 -13.75
C TRP A 130 -6.53 4.18 -12.32
N LEU A 131 -7.68 3.52 -12.14
CA LEU A 131 -8.22 3.22 -10.82
C LEU A 131 -7.29 2.24 -10.07
N LEU A 132 -6.82 1.18 -10.73
CA LEU A 132 -5.95 0.16 -10.15
C LEU A 132 -4.60 0.67 -9.64
N ILE A 133 -4.03 1.72 -10.24
CA ILE A 133 -2.71 2.26 -9.83
C ILE A 133 -2.69 2.83 -8.40
N GLN A 134 -3.83 3.24 -7.84
CA GLN A 134 -3.88 3.74 -6.46
C GLN A 134 -3.90 2.60 -5.42
N PHE A 135 -4.30 1.38 -5.81
CA PHE A 135 -4.50 0.28 -4.88
C PHE A 135 -3.22 -0.30 -4.24
N PRO A 136 -2.05 -0.43 -4.92
CA PRO A 136 -0.84 -0.95 -4.29
C PRO A 136 -0.49 -0.28 -2.97
N SER A 137 -0.36 1.05 -2.94
CA SER A 137 0.00 1.77 -1.70
C SER A 137 -1.14 1.81 -0.67
N LEU A 138 -2.40 1.75 -1.09
CA LEU A 138 -3.54 1.56 -0.17
C LEU A 138 -3.49 0.18 0.51
N ILE A 139 -3.34 -0.89 -0.26
CA ILE A 139 -3.20 -2.27 0.22
C ILE A 139 -2.04 -2.37 1.22
N PHE A 140 -0.91 -1.79 0.86
CA PHE A 140 0.32 -1.88 1.63
C PHE A 140 0.20 -1.27 3.03
N MET A 141 -0.50 -0.14 3.18
CA MET A 141 -0.67 0.55 4.46
C MET A 141 -1.81 -0.01 5.34
N THR A 142 -2.55 -1.05 4.89
CA THR A 142 -3.73 -1.56 5.63
C THR A 142 -3.41 -2.40 6.87
N GLN A 143 -2.26 -3.09 6.90
CA GLN A 143 -1.82 -3.93 8.01
C GLN A 143 -0.31 -3.75 8.25
N VAL A 144 0.05 -2.58 8.78
CA VAL A 144 1.38 -2.32 9.32
C VAL A 144 1.24 -2.27 10.86
N GLU A 145 1.75 -3.28 11.54
CA GLU A 145 1.73 -3.35 13.00
C GLU A 145 3.06 -2.87 13.58
N GLN A 146 3.01 -2.09 14.67
CA GLN A 146 4.19 -1.88 15.50
C GLN A 146 4.42 -3.14 16.34
N ARG A 147 5.60 -3.74 16.21
CA ARG A 147 6.03 -4.88 17.03
C ARG A 147 7.34 -4.56 17.73
N VAL A 148 7.47 -5.03 18.97
CA VAL A 148 8.75 -4.99 19.69
C VAL A 148 9.59 -6.16 19.22
N GLY A 149 10.69 -5.86 18.54
CA GLY A 149 11.73 -6.84 18.25
C GLY A 149 12.86 -6.76 19.28
N TYR A 150 13.67 -7.82 19.34
CA TYR A 150 14.72 -7.95 20.34
C TYR A 150 16.06 -8.14 19.65
N LEU A 151 16.93 -7.13 19.69
CA LEU A 151 18.28 -7.20 19.12
C LEU A 151 19.25 -7.81 20.15
N PRO A 152 19.81 -9.01 19.91
CA PRO A 152 20.78 -9.64 20.80
C PRO A 152 22.13 -8.90 20.74
N THR A 153 22.78 -8.73 21.89
CA THR A 153 24.11 -8.09 21.97
C THR A 153 25.25 -9.08 21.75
N GLN A 154 25.20 -10.26 22.39
CA GLN A 154 26.24 -11.28 22.35
C GLN A 154 25.65 -12.63 22.76
N TRP A 155 25.86 -13.65 21.94
CA TRP A 155 25.41 -15.00 22.23
C TRP A 155 26.40 -15.75 23.13
N GLU A 156 25.88 -16.32 24.20
CA GLU A 156 26.59 -17.17 25.16
C GLU A 156 25.93 -18.56 25.21
N ALA A 157 26.72 -19.59 25.49
CA ALA A 157 26.19 -20.95 25.65
C ALA A 157 25.57 -21.12 27.03
N ILE A 158 24.32 -21.56 27.07
CA ILE A 158 23.53 -21.79 28.28
C ILE A 158 22.84 -23.17 28.18
N SER A 159 22.34 -23.70 29.29
CA SER A 159 21.27 -24.71 29.27
C SER A 159 19.93 -24.02 29.52
N GLY A 160 18.85 -24.49 28.91
CA GLY A 160 17.53 -23.91 29.16
C GLY A 160 16.36 -24.55 28.43
N GLY A 161 15.17 -23.99 28.70
CA GLY A 161 13.88 -24.46 28.19
C GLY A 161 13.23 -25.50 29.10
N VAL A 162 12.34 -26.31 28.54
CA VAL A 162 11.78 -27.49 29.23
C VAL A 162 12.31 -28.72 28.51
N GLY A 163 12.99 -29.65 29.19
CA GLY A 163 13.54 -30.87 28.57
C GLY A 163 12.49 -31.94 28.22
N ILE A 164 12.94 -33.10 27.69
CA ILE A 164 12.06 -34.25 27.45
C ILE A 164 11.45 -34.73 28.77
N PHE A 165 10.12 -34.86 28.82
CA PHE A 165 9.39 -35.37 29.97
C PHE A 165 9.85 -36.79 30.32
N ASN A 166 10.17 -37.02 31.59
CA ASN A 166 10.67 -38.31 32.07
C ASN A 166 10.05 -38.64 33.43
N ALA A 167 9.07 -39.57 33.42
CA ALA A 167 8.33 -39.99 34.60
C ALA A 167 9.22 -40.57 35.71
N THR A 168 10.36 -41.20 35.37
CA THR A 168 11.29 -41.76 36.36
C THR A 168 11.93 -40.73 37.30
N ILE A 169 11.83 -39.42 36.97
CA ILE A 169 12.23 -38.33 37.86
C ILE A 169 11.26 -38.21 39.06
N ALA A 170 9.97 -38.57 38.89
CA ALA A 170 8.96 -38.45 39.94
C ALA A 170 9.33 -39.24 41.20
N ALA A 171 9.83 -40.47 41.04
CA ALA A 171 10.29 -41.32 42.14
C ALA A 171 11.51 -40.77 42.93
N LYS A 172 12.14 -39.68 42.48
CA LYS A 172 13.34 -39.08 43.10
C LYS A 172 13.12 -37.68 43.69
N LYS A 173 11.94 -37.10 43.49
CA LYS A 173 11.68 -35.67 43.73
C LYS A 173 10.71 -35.49 44.89
N THR A 174 11.07 -34.66 45.86
CA THR A 174 10.16 -34.33 46.97
C THR A 174 9.28 -33.14 46.61
N VAL A 175 7.97 -33.31 46.72
CA VAL A 175 7.01 -32.32 46.24
C VAL A 175 6.97 -31.10 47.19
N ASN A 176 7.08 -29.88 46.66
CA ASN A 176 6.83 -28.66 47.44
C ASN A 176 5.35 -28.28 47.33
N GLY A 177 4.55 -28.64 48.35
CA GLY A 177 3.09 -28.50 48.36
C GLY A 177 2.57 -27.10 48.00
N PRO A 178 3.02 -26.03 48.67
CA PRO A 178 2.63 -24.64 48.36
C PRO A 178 2.96 -24.18 46.93
N LEU A 179 4.06 -24.67 46.34
CA LEU A 179 4.40 -24.34 44.96
C LEU A 179 3.53 -25.14 43.97
N MET A 180 3.27 -26.42 44.25
CA MET A 180 2.41 -27.24 43.41
C MET A 180 0.97 -26.74 43.42
N SER A 181 0.44 -26.30 44.55
CA SER A 181 -0.92 -25.77 44.65
C SER A 181 -1.05 -24.51 43.80
N THR A 182 -0.07 -23.61 43.88
CA THR A 182 -0.01 -22.41 43.04
C THR A 182 -0.05 -22.75 41.54
N LEU A 183 0.75 -23.74 41.10
CA LEU A 183 0.72 -24.20 39.70
C LEU A 183 -0.62 -24.86 39.32
N ALA A 184 -1.20 -25.71 40.18
CA ALA A 184 -2.44 -26.43 39.87
C ALA A 184 -3.64 -25.52 39.58
N ILE A 185 -3.67 -24.31 40.14
CA ILE A 185 -4.74 -23.32 39.89
C ILE A 185 -4.33 -22.24 38.89
N ASN A 186 -3.07 -21.81 38.86
CA ASN A 186 -2.67 -20.62 38.09
C ASN A 186 -1.74 -20.86 36.89
N MET A 187 -1.24 -22.07 36.63
CA MET A 187 -0.19 -22.30 35.61
C MET A 187 -0.51 -21.69 34.22
N ILE A 188 -1.71 -21.89 33.69
CA ILE A 188 -2.17 -21.33 32.41
C ILE A 188 -2.31 -19.78 32.42
N ARG A 189 -2.45 -19.18 33.60
CA ARG A 189 -2.54 -17.73 33.81
C ARG A 189 -1.18 -17.12 34.20
N ASP A 190 -0.20 -17.95 34.55
CA ASP A 190 1.14 -17.54 34.96
C ASP A 190 2.01 -17.19 33.75
N THR A 191 2.21 -15.88 33.56
CA THR A 191 2.99 -15.29 32.48
C THR A 191 4.51 -15.48 32.62
N LEU A 192 5.00 -16.08 33.71
CA LEU A 192 6.39 -16.49 33.89
C LEU A 192 6.68 -17.85 33.25
N ILE A 193 5.65 -18.72 33.14
CA ILE A 193 5.79 -20.13 32.77
C ILE A 193 5.08 -20.44 31.45
N THR A 194 3.90 -19.84 31.21
CA THR A 194 3.05 -20.18 30.07
C THR A 194 2.68 -18.96 29.22
N LYS A 195 2.31 -19.23 27.96
CA LYS A 195 1.75 -18.22 27.06
C LYS A 195 0.73 -18.84 26.11
N ALA A 196 -0.39 -18.15 25.89
CA ALA A 196 -1.40 -18.56 24.91
C ALA A 196 -0.86 -18.47 23.47
N THR A 197 -1.18 -19.43 22.63
CA THR A 197 -0.75 -19.53 21.22
C THR A 197 -1.83 -20.13 20.32
N PRO A 198 -1.79 -19.91 19.00
CA PRO A 198 -2.70 -20.58 18.07
C PRO A 198 -2.54 -22.11 18.12
N PRO A 199 -3.65 -22.88 18.13
CA PRO A 199 -3.64 -24.34 18.21
C PRO A 199 -3.11 -25.01 16.94
N ILE A 200 -2.66 -26.26 17.06
CA ILE A 200 -2.12 -27.08 15.96
C ILE A 200 -3.13 -28.15 15.50
N SER A 201 -3.86 -28.76 16.44
CA SER A 201 -4.76 -29.88 16.22
C SER A 201 -5.94 -29.48 15.33
N GLU A 202 -6.13 -30.17 14.21
CA GLU A 202 -7.30 -29.98 13.33
C GLU A 202 -8.64 -30.20 14.05
N ASP A 203 -8.67 -31.04 15.08
CA ASP A 203 -9.90 -31.28 15.86
C ASP A 203 -10.16 -30.15 16.85
N CYS A 204 -9.11 -29.55 17.41
CA CYS A 204 -9.20 -28.36 18.24
C CYS A 204 -9.65 -27.15 17.39
N LEU A 205 -9.10 -26.98 16.18
CA LEU A 205 -9.51 -25.92 15.24
C LEU A 205 -10.99 -25.96 14.81
N LYS A 206 -11.68 -27.10 14.98
CA LYS A 206 -13.13 -27.24 14.73
C LYS A 206 -13.98 -26.87 15.95
N ASP A 207 -13.40 -26.82 17.15
CA ASP A 207 -14.08 -26.51 18.39
C ASP A 207 -13.95 -25.03 18.75
N SER A 208 -15.07 -24.39 19.08
CA SER A 208 -15.14 -23.02 19.58
C SER A 208 -14.50 -22.81 20.96
N GLN A 209 -14.32 -23.88 21.76
CA GLN A 209 -13.72 -23.86 23.09
C GLN A 209 -12.24 -24.26 23.11
N CYS A 210 -11.62 -24.40 21.94
CA CYS A 210 -10.22 -24.76 21.80
C CYS A 210 -9.28 -23.69 22.39
N LYS A 211 -8.37 -24.12 23.28
CA LYS A 211 -7.32 -23.29 23.89
C LYS A 211 -5.97 -23.97 23.68
N SER A 212 -4.91 -23.21 23.37
CA SER A 212 -3.55 -23.74 23.20
C SER A 212 -2.52 -22.90 23.93
N TYR A 213 -1.57 -23.56 24.59
CA TYR A 213 -0.58 -22.94 25.45
C TYR A 213 0.82 -23.49 25.17
N VAL A 214 1.83 -22.62 25.19
CA VAL A 214 3.24 -23.01 25.15
C VAL A 214 3.89 -22.88 26.51
N LEU A 215 4.82 -23.79 26.76
CA LEU A 215 5.60 -24.00 27.98
C LEU A 215 7.10 -23.85 27.68
N PRO A 216 7.62 -22.61 27.55
CA PRO A 216 9.06 -22.36 27.37
C PRO A 216 9.87 -22.50 28.67
N GLY A 217 9.22 -22.58 29.83
CA GLY A 217 9.86 -22.84 31.12
C GLY A 217 10.26 -21.59 31.92
N GLY A 218 10.54 -20.46 31.27
CA GLY A 218 10.90 -19.20 31.94
C GLY A 218 12.37 -19.13 32.40
N LEU A 219 12.79 -17.98 32.94
CA LEU A 219 14.19 -17.75 33.34
C LEU A 219 14.68 -18.74 34.42
N GLN A 220 13.79 -19.25 35.26
CA GLN A 220 14.10 -20.27 36.27
C GLN A 220 14.66 -21.57 35.69
N THR A 221 14.46 -21.84 34.39
CA THR A 221 15.03 -23.01 33.69
C THR A 221 16.39 -22.75 33.02
N VAL A 222 16.87 -21.49 32.99
CA VAL A 222 18.09 -21.09 32.27
C VAL A 222 19.31 -21.13 33.19
N THR A 223 20.41 -21.74 32.76
CA THR A 223 21.70 -21.69 33.48
C THR A 223 22.89 -21.50 32.53
N PRO A 224 23.95 -20.75 32.90
CA PRO A 224 24.09 -19.96 34.13
C PRO A 224 23.06 -18.84 34.23
N TYR A 225 22.89 -18.30 35.44
CA TYR A 225 22.08 -17.12 35.73
C TYR A 225 22.77 -15.83 35.25
N ALA A 226 23.23 -15.83 33.99
CA ALA A 226 23.77 -14.67 33.29
C ALA A 226 22.82 -13.48 33.35
N PHE A 227 21.50 -13.74 33.35
CA PHE A 227 20.46 -12.73 33.55
C PHE A 227 20.54 -11.98 34.90
N GLU A 228 21.23 -12.49 35.92
CA GLU A 228 21.44 -11.79 37.19
C GLU A 228 22.74 -10.96 37.24
N THR A 229 23.76 -11.34 36.47
CA THR A 229 25.12 -10.78 36.56
C THR A 229 25.23 -9.28 36.22
N GLN A 230 24.21 -8.70 35.59
CA GLN A 230 24.17 -7.27 35.23
C GLN A 230 22.92 -6.53 35.73
N ARG A 231 22.35 -6.89 36.88
CA ARG A 231 21.27 -6.12 37.54
C ARG A 231 21.68 -4.64 37.69
N GLY A 232 20.97 -3.75 36.99
CA GLY A 232 21.24 -2.30 36.94
C GLY A 232 21.77 -1.75 35.60
N SER A 233 22.11 -2.62 34.64
CA SER A 233 22.42 -2.19 33.26
C SER A 233 21.15 -1.85 32.46
N ASN A 234 21.30 -0.96 31.46
CA ASN A 234 20.22 -0.53 30.54
C ASN A 234 19.65 -1.63 29.63
N VAL A 235 20.13 -2.88 29.71
CA VAL A 235 19.66 -4.00 28.91
C VAL A 235 18.65 -4.81 29.73
N LEU A 236 17.36 -4.53 29.54
CA LEU A 236 16.29 -5.06 30.39
C LEU A 236 15.83 -6.48 30.02
N MET A 237 16.17 -6.98 28.83
CA MET A 237 15.59 -8.22 28.29
C MET A 237 16.65 -9.30 28.07
N PHE A 238 16.24 -10.55 28.19
CA PHE A 238 17.05 -11.73 27.88
C PHE A 238 16.35 -12.57 26.82
N VAL A 239 17.08 -13.00 25.80
CA VAL A 239 16.56 -13.80 24.68
C VAL A 239 17.29 -15.13 24.62
N THR A 240 16.53 -16.20 24.51
CA THR A 240 17.05 -17.57 24.32
C THR A 240 16.65 -18.06 22.93
N ARG A 241 17.54 -18.75 22.24
CA ARG A 241 17.36 -19.20 20.84
C ARG A 241 17.40 -20.72 20.74
N ASN A 242 16.51 -21.28 19.93
CA ASN A 242 16.29 -22.73 19.80
C ASN A 242 15.84 -23.41 21.11
N THR A 243 15.23 -22.65 22.02
CA THR A 243 14.76 -23.09 23.33
C THR A 243 13.73 -24.20 23.17
N PRO A 244 13.99 -25.41 23.70
CA PRO A 244 13.04 -26.51 23.60
C PRO A 244 11.85 -26.27 24.52
N LEU A 245 10.64 -26.47 24.00
CA LEU A 245 9.39 -26.19 24.71
C LEU A 245 8.30 -27.21 24.37
N TYR A 246 7.24 -27.21 25.17
CA TYR A 246 5.99 -27.91 24.81
C TYR A 246 4.95 -26.92 24.30
N GLN A 247 4.13 -27.35 23.34
CA GLN A 247 2.84 -26.74 23.05
C GLN A 247 1.75 -27.78 23.37
N VAL A 248 0.71 -27.36 24.08
CA VAL A 248 -0.38 -28.23 24.50
C VAL A 248 -1.70 -27.63 24.02
N ASP A 249 -2.43 -28.39 23.21
CA ASP A 249 -3.76 -28.04 22.72
C ASP A 249 -4.83 -28.74 23.57
N PHE A 250 -5.85 -27.98 23.95
CA PHE A 250 -7.00 -28.43 24.74
C PHE A 250 -8.31 -28.13 24.02
N TRP A 251 -9.21 -29.10 23.96
CA TRP A 251 -10.57 -28.92 23.44
C TRP A 251 -11.60 -29.73 24.22
N ASP A 252 -12.89 -29.46 24.00
CA ASP A 252 -13.97 -30.13 24.72
C ASP A 252 -14.10 -31.59 24.27
N ALA A 253 -14.35 -32.48 25.24
CA ALA A 253 -14.64 -33.89 24.96
C ALA A 253 -16.14 -34.16 24.72
N GLY A 254 -17.00 -33.16 24.97
CA GLY A 254 -18.44 -33.28 24.87
C GLY A 254 -19.08 -34.00 26.08
N ALA A 255 -20.41 -34.09 26.07
CA ALA A 255 -21.15 -34.72 27.16
C ALA A 255 -21.14 -36.26 27.07
N ALA A 256 -20.95 -36.91 28.23
CA ALA A 256 -21.08 -38.36 28.45
C ALA A 256 -20.00 -39.28 27.85
N VAL A 257 -18.73 -39.03 28.17
CA VAL A 257 -17.69 -40.07 28.11
C VAL A 257 -17.91 -41.09 29.23
N ASN A 258 -18.11 -42.38 28.89
CA ASN A 258 -18.21 -43.45 29.88
C ASN A 258 -16.83 -43.83 30.43
N TRP A 259 -16.65 -43.67 31.73
CA TRP A 259 -15.43 -43.98 32.47
C TRP A 259 -15.55 -45.32 33.20
N THR A 260 -14.58 -46.18 32.97
CA THR A 260 -14.41 -47.49 33.62
C THR A 260 -13.47 -47.34 34.80
N SER A 261 -13.70 -48.07 35.90
CA SER A 261 -12.89 -47.96 37.13
C SER A 261 -11.39 -48.16 36.89
N GLN A 262 -11.01 -49.12 36.02
CA GLN A 262 -9.62 -49.35 35.60
C GLN A 262 -8.96 -48.19 34.83
N SER A 263 -9.71 -47.16 34.44
CA SER A 263 -9.21 -45.97 33.73
C SER A 263 -9.09 -44.75 34.64
N CYS A 264 -9.29 -44.91 35.95
CA CYS A 264 -9.33 -43.82 36.92
C CYS A 264 -8.51 -44.18 38.19
N HIS A 265 -7.70 -43.24 38.68
CA HIS A 265 -7.06 -43.33 40.00
C HIS A 265 -7.69 -42.30 40.94
N THR A 266 -7.86 -42.69 42.20
CA THR A 266 -8.44 -41.84 43.26
C THR A 266 -7.33 -41.37 44.21
N TYR A 267 -7.34 -40.09 44.55
CA TYR A 267 -6.37 -39.43 45.43
C TYR A 267 -7.10 -38.65 46.53
N GLY A 268 -6.54 -38.64 47.75
CA GLY A 268 -7.15 -37.98 48.90
C GLY A 268 -6.65 -38.52 50.24
N SER A 269 -6.94 -37.79 51.31
CA SER A 269 -6.45 -38.09 52.67
C SER A 269 -7.34 -39.09 53.42
N SER A 270 -6.72 -39.90 54.28
CA SER A 270 -7.38 -40.82 55.22
C SER A 270 -7.91 -40.14 56.49
N ASN A 271 -7.49 -38.90 56.80
CA ASN A 271 -7.69 -38.29 58.12
C ASN A 271 -8.79 -37.21 58.12
N VAL A 272 -10.01 -37.63 58.47
CA VAL A 272 -11.13 -36.86 59.09
C VAL A 272 -11.52 -35.50 58.47
N ASN A 273 -11.18 -35.24 57.21
CA ASN A 273 -11.69 -34.11 56.43
C ASN A 273 -11.79 -34.58 54.98
N THR A 274 -12.90 -35.24 54.63
CA THR A 274 -12.93 -36.04 53.39
C THR A 274 -13.10 -35.18 52.15
N THR A 275 -11.98 -34.76 51.59
CA THR A 275 -11.90 -34.20 50.26
C THR A 275 -11.06 -35.15 49.40
N ALA A 276 -11.66 -35.60 48.29
CA ALA A 276 -11.08 -36.61 47.42
C ALA A 276 -11.32 -36.22 45.95
N ILE A 277 -10.35 -36.52 45.10
CA ILE A 277 -10.39 -36.33 43.66
C ILE A 277 -10.18 -37.66 42.95
N GLN A 278 -10.75 -37.81 41.77
CA GLN A 278 -10.51 -38.94 40.90
C GLN A 278 -10.14 -38.41 39.52
N LEU A 279 -8.91 -38.72 39.11
CA LEU A 279 -8.41 -38.44 37.76
C LEU A 279 -8.69 -39.66 36.89
N CYS A 280 -9.14 -39.44 35.66
CA CYS A 280 -9.39 -40.49 34.69
C CYS A 280 -8.69 -40.20 33.36
N MET A 281 -8.13 -41.22 32.71
CA MET A 281 -7.39 -41.10 31.46
C MET A 281 -7.69 -42.23 30.48
N LYS A 282 -7.83 -41.89 29.20
CA LYS A 282 -7.93 -42.82 28.06
C LYS A 282 -7.13 -42.28 26.88
N GLN A 283 -6.46 -43.14 26.12
CA GLN A 283 -5.64 -42.73 24.96
C GLN A 283 -6.30 -43.27 23.67
N PRO A 284 -7.24 -42.52 23.05
CA PRO A 284 -7.96 -42.99 21.86
C PRO A 284 -7.06 -43.10 20.62
N SER A 285 -5.97 -42.33 20.55
CA SER A 285 -5.00 -42.40 19.45
C SER A 285 -3.64 -41.85 19.89
N ARG A 286 -2.61 -42.10 19.07
CA ARG A 286 -1.23 -41.68 19.34
C ARG A 286 -1.14 -40.16 19.51
N GLY A 287 -0.65 -39.71 20.67
CA GLY A 287 -0.47 -38.29 20.99
C GLY A 287 -1.75 -37.52 21.39
N LYS A 288 -2.92 -38.18 21.41
CA LYS A 288 -4.18 -37.61 21.92
C LYS A 288 -4.60 -38.33 23.19
N ILE A 289 -4.80 -37.60 24.28
CA ILE A 289 -5.22 -38.13 25.57
C ILE A 289 -6.57 -37.51 25.92
N LEU A 290 -7.56 -38.35 26.20
CA LEU A 290 -8.84 -37.97 26.76
C LEU A 290 -8.71 -38.04 28.28
N THR A 291 -8.90 -36.92 28.96
CA THR A 291 -8.77 -36.83 30.41
C THR A 291 -10.07 -36.38 31.04
N ALA A 292 -10.27 -36.73 32.31
CA ALA A 292 -11.34 -36.16 33.10
C ALA A 292 -10.98 -36.07 34.59
N LEU A 293 -11.67 -35.17 35.27
CA LEU A 293 -11.59 -34.97 36.71
C LEU A 293 -12.99 -35.09 37.33
N ARG A 294 -13.04 -35.80 38.45
CA ARG A 294 -14.15 -35.84 39.40
C ARG A 294 -13.62 -35.40 40.76
N TYR A 295 -14.51 -34.86 41.57
CA TYR A 295 -14.25 -34.53 42.96
C TYR A 295 -15.46 -34.89 43.82
N CYS A 296 -15.21 -35.32 45.04
CA CYS A 296 -16.29 -35.57 45.99
C CYS A 296 -16.97 -34.24 46.33
N SER A 297 -18.30 -34.19 46.22
CA SER A 297 -19.09 -32.95 46.40
C SER A 297 -20.50 -33.24 46.91
N GLY A 298 -21.21 -32.20 47.36
CA GLY A 298 -22.53 -32.33 47.97
C GLY A 298 -22.51 -33.09 49.30
N ASN A 299 -23.63 -33.75 49.63
CA ASN A 299 -23.84 -34.40 50.93
C ASN A 299 -22.75 -35.43 51.29
N VAL A 300 -22.16 -36.11 50.31
CA VAL A 300 -21.09 -37.10 50.54
C VAL A 300 -19.83 -36.44 51.14
N SER A 301 -19.51 -35.22 50.68
CA SER A 301 -18.41 -34.43 51.24
C SER A 301 -18.75 -33.78 52.58
N VAL A 302 -20.02 -33.39 52.79
CA VAL A 302 -20.47 -32.77 54.06
C VAL A 302 -20.54 -33.78 55.19
N ASN A 303 -20.92 -35.03 54.88
CA ASN A 303 -21.03 -36.12 55.85
C ASN A 303 -19.69 -36.84 56.12
N GLU A 304 -18.58 -36.36 55.57
CA GLU A 304 -17.26 -37.00 55.68
C GLU A 304 -17.20 -38.46 55.15
N THR A 305 -17.96 -38.77 54.09
CA THR A 305 -18.18 -40.16 53.59
C THR A 305 -17.54 -40.47 52.24
N CYS A 306 -16.70 -39.58 51.67
CA CYS A 306 -16.06 -39.80 50.36
C CYS A 306 -15.22 -41.10 50.28
N HIS A 307 -14.82 -41.65 51.44
CA HIS A 307 -14.08 -42.90 51.59
C HIS A 307 -14.95 -44.17 51.68
N LEU A 308 -16.26 -44.03 51.89
CA LEU A 308 -17.22 -45.12 52.06
C LEU A 308 -18.22 -45.22 50.90
N GLU A 309 -18.52 -44.10 50.25
CA GLU A 309 -19.57 -44.01 49.24
C GLU A 309 -18.97 -43.83 47.83
N GLU A 310 -19.18 -44.80 46.94
CA GLU A 310 -18.69 -44.73 45.55
C GLU A 310 -19.61 -43.90 44.62
N SER A 311 -20.73 -43.37 45.13
CA SER A 311 -21.75 -42.67 44.32
C SER A 311 -21.15 -41.50 43.53
N TRP A 312 -20.30 -40.68 44.15
CA TRP A 312 -19.62 -39.56 43.51
C TRP A 312 -18.59 -39.99 42.44
N GLN A 313 -18.06 -41.21 42.51
CA GLN A 313 -17.19 -41.77 41.47
C GLN A 313 -17.97 -42.14 40.20
N THR A 314 -19.30 -42.28 40.28
CA THR A 314 -20.15 -42.48 39.09
C THR A 314 -20.63 -41.17 38.45
N ALA A 315 -20.41 -40.03 39.11
CA ALA A 315 -20.88 -38.73 38.65
C ALA A 315 -20.26 -38.29 37.31
N ALA A 316 -20.92 -37.31 36.66
CA ALA A 316 -20.45 -36.70 35.43
C ALA A 316 -19.08 -36.05 35.65
N ALA A 317 -18.05 -36.61 35.03
CA ALA A 317 -16.70 -36.06 35.08
C ALA A 317 -16.58 -34.90 34.10
N GLN A 318 -15.88 -33.83 34.49
CA GLN A 318 -15.48 -32.80 33.54
C GLN A 318 -14.36 -33.36 32.69
N SER A 319 -14.53 -33.37 31.37
CA SER A 319 -13.61 -34.02 30.43
C SER A 319 -13.08 -33.06 29.37
N THR A 320 -11.84 -33.27 28.95
CA THR A 320 -11.15 -32.51 27.91
C THR A 320 -10.21 -33.42 27.15
N PHE A 321 -9.99 -33.12 25.88
CA PHE A 321 -8.92 -33.75 25.11
C PHE A 321 -7.66 -32.90 25.17
N ILE A 322 -6.51 -33.58 25.17
CA ILE A 322 -5.18 -33.00 25.24
C ILE A 322 -4.34 -33.56 24.09
N SER A 323 -3.70 -32.69 23.31
CA SER A 323 -2.61 -33.06 22.39
C SER A 323 -1.33 -32.34 22.80
N ILE A 324 -0.21 -33.07 22.87
CA ILE A 324 1.08 -32.55 23.34
C ILE A 324 2.10 -32.57 22.19
N TYR A 325 2.66 -31.41 21.89
CA TYR A 325 3.65 -31.22 20.84
C TYR A 325 4.96 -30.70 21.40
N ARG A 326 6.06 -31.17 20.83
CA ARG A 326 7.43 -30.70 21.04
C ARG A 326 7.78 -29.68 19.96
N ARG A 327 8.31 -28.53 20.36
CA ARG A 327 8.78 -27.46 19.45
C ARG A 327 10.04 -26.81 20.00
N LYS A 328 10.75 -26.06 19.16
CA LYS A 328 11.79 -25.11 19.55
C LYS A 328 11.36 -23.70 19.17
N ALA A 329 11.76 -22.70 19.93
CA ALA A 329 11.44 -21.30 19.66
C ALA A 329 12.57 -20.35 20.07
N THR A 330 12.49 -19.10 19.61
CA THR A 330 13.19 -17.97 20.21
C THR A 330 12.28 -17.36 21.27
N VAL A 331 12.71 -17.32 22.54
CA VAL A 331 11.90 -16.84 23.68
C VAL A 331 12.55 -15.60 24.27
N ALA A 332 11.79 -14.50 24.36
CA ALA A 332 12.24 -13.24 24.94
C ALA A 332 11.52 -12.98 26.27
N THR A 333 12.29 -12.69 27.31
CA THR A 333 11.81 -12.58 28.70
C THR A 333 12.34 -11.30 29.34
N ASP A 334 11.52 -10.66 30.18
CA ASP A 334 11.97 -9.54 31.02
C ASP A 334 12.90 -10.07 32.12
N ARG A 335 14.10 -9.48 32.22
CA ARG A 335 15.13 -9.85 33.20
C ARG A 335 14.75 -9.49 34.64
N ASN A 336 13.97 -8.43 34.83
CA ASN A 336 13.63 -7.92 36.17
C ASN A 336 12.42 -8.63 36.77
N THR A 337 11.44 -9.02 35.95
CA THR A 337 10.19 -9.65 36.39
C THR A 337 10.08 -11.13 36.06
N GLY A 338 10.85 -11.65 35.10
CA GLY A 338 10.74 -13.01 34.59
C GLY A 338 9.60 -13.24 33.58
N VAL A 339 8.85 -12.20 33.22
CA VAL A 339 7.65 -12.30 32.37
C VAL A 339 7.98 -12.61 30.90
N LEU A 340 7.27 -13.57 30.32
CA LEU A 340 7.42 -14.01 28.92
C LEU A 340 6.85 -12.98 27.93
N LEU A 341 7.72 -12.16 27.38
CA LEU A 341 7.39 -11.07 26.46
C LEU A 341 7.11 -11.56 25.03
N ALA A 342 8.12 -12.16 24.40
CA ALA A 342 8.20 -12.70 23.03
C ALA A 342 8.23 -14.24 22.96
N ILE A 343 7.50 -14.86 22.03
CA ILE A 343 7.80 -16.20 21.52
C ILE A 343 7.76 -16.12 19.99
N GLN A 344 8.90 -16.38 19.37
CA GLN A 344 9.20 -16.19 17.93
C GLN A 344 9.85 -17.47 17.37
N ASP A 345 9.99 -17.58 16.05
CA ASP A 345 10.69 -18.69 15.37
C ASP A 345 10.23 -20.11 15.77
N LEU A 346 8.92 -20.31 16.00
CA LEU A 346 8.36 -21.60 16.40
C LEU A 346 8.58 -22.68 15.31
N SER A 347 9.41 -23.68 15.61
CA SER A 347 9.72 -24.81 14.72
C SER A 347 8.48 -25.60 14.32
N ALA A 348 8.59 -26.47 13.30
CA ALA A 348 7.54 -27.44 12.99
C ALA A 348 7.16 -28.28 14.24
N PRO A 349 5.87 -28.58 14.47
CA PRO A 349 5.42 -29.35 15.63
C PRO A 349 5.71 -30.84 15.48
N GLN A 350 6.25 -31.46 16.53
CA GLN A 350 6.48 -32.90 16.62
C GLN A 350 5.57 -33.48 17.70
N ILE A 351 4.79 -34.53 17.41
CA ILE A 351 3.89 -35.14 18.40
C ILE A 351 4.72 -35.90 19.44
N GLN A 352 4.58 -35.53 20.71
CA GLN A 352 5.25 -36.25 21.81
C GLN A 352 4.44 -37.50 22.17
N ASN A 353 5.11 -38.65 22.22
CA ASN A 353 4.48 -39.92 22.56
C ASN A 353 4.64 -40.19 24.05
N ILE A 354 3.73 -39.64 24.85
CA ILE A 354 3.61 -39.94 26.28
C ILE A 354 2.51 -41.00 26.43
N THR A 355 2.76 -42.05 27.21
CA THR A 355 1.77 -43.09 27.52
C THR A 355 0.97 -42.71 28.77
N ILE A 356 -0.17 -43.38 28.97
CA ILE A 356 -0.98 -43.20 30.19
C ILE A 356 -0.17 -43.59 31.44
N ASN A 357 0.68 -44.63 31.35
CA ASN A 357 1.48 -45.10 32.49
C ASN A 357 2.52 -44.06 32.93
N ASP A 358 3.18 -43.39 31.99
CA ASP A 358 4.13 -42.32 32.32
C ASP A 358 3.43 -41.15 33.06
N PHE A 359 2.15 -40.88 32.72
CA PHE A 359 1.34 -39.92 33.46
C PHE A 359 0.90 -40.43 34.83
N TRP A 360 0.58 -41.73 34.99
CA TRP A 360 0.28 -42.29 36.32
C TRP A 360 1.50 -42.22 37.25
N GLU A 361 2.68 -42.64 36.80
CA GLU A 361 3.92 -42.51 37.59
C GLU A 361 4.18 -41.05 38.02
N ALA A 362 3.89 -40.08 37.15
CA ALA A 362 4.00 -38.66 37.44
C ALA A 362 2.91 -38.13 38.40
N PHE A 363 1.68 -38.66 38.37
CA PHE A 363 0.61 -38.25 39.28
C PHE A 363 0.71 -38.92 40.65
N ASP A 364 1.11 -40.20 40.71
CA ASP A 364 1.38 -40.94 41.94
C ASP A 364 2.57 -40.32 42.73
N GLY A 365 3.50 -39.66 42.02
CA GLY A 365 4.58 -38.86 42.62
C GLY A 365 4.25 -37.37 42.84
N MET A 366 2.98 -36.97 42.74
CA MET A 366 2.51 -35.58 42.91
C MET A 366 1.34 -35.47 43.89
N PHE A 367 0.39 -36.39 43.81
CA PHE A 367 -0.83 -36.43 44.62
C PHE A 367 -0.78 -37.60 45.59
N TYR A 368 -1.32 -37.41 46.79
CA TYR A 368 -1.33 -38.47 47.79
C TYR A 368 -2.33 -39.59 47.38
N PRO A 369 -1.86 -40.83 47.11
CA PRO A 369 -2.72 -41.92 46.68
C PRO A 369 -3.69 -42.32 47.78
N PHE A 370 -4.94 -42.58 47.42
CA PHE A 370 -6.00 -42.83 48.39
C PHE A 370 -5.83 -44.18 49.11
N LYS A 371 -5.32 -44.15 50.35
CA LYS A 371 -5.15 -45.34 51.20
C LYS A 371 -6.35 -45.55 52.10
N ASN A 372 -6.82 -46.80 52.17
CA ASN A 372 -7.88 -47.20 53.11
C ASN A 372 -7.38 -47.08 54.56
N ALA A 373 -8.28 -46.68 55.47
CA ALA A 373 -8.00 -46.31 56.86
C ALA A 373 -7.60 -47.46 57.81
N THR A 374 -6.99 -48.54 57.30
CA THR A 374 -6.43 -49.63 58.10
C THR A 374 -4.98 -49.38 58.54
N ASP A 375 -4.28 -48.44 57.92
CA ASP A 375 -2.96 -47.99 58.37
C ASP A 375 -3.09 -47.04 59.56
N ASN A 376 -2.92 -47.57 60.78
CA ASN A 376 -2.80 -46.80 62.03
C ASN A 376 -1.47 -46.01 62.13
N SER A 377 -0.90 -45.56 61.01
CA SER A 377 0.30 -44.72 60.99
C SER A 377 -0.05 -43.30 61.43
N THR A 378 0.07 -43.07 62.74
CA THR A 378 0.28 -41.81 63.47
C THR A 378 -0.02 -40.49 62.75
N SER A 379 -0.82 -39.66 63.42
CA SER A 379 -1.01 -38.23 63.17
C SER A 379 0.29 -37.41 63.20
N GLY A 380 1.07 -37.48 62.11
CA GLY A 380 2.06 -36.49 61.74
C GLY A 380 1.42 -35.36 60.93
N ASP A 381 2.15 -34.25 60.77
CA ASP A 381 1.72 -33.15 59.89
C ASP A 381 1.49 -33.66 58.46
N PRO A 382 0.43 -33.18 57.76
CA PRO A 382 0.09 -33.68 56.44
C PRO A 382 1.22 -33.39 55.44
N GLY A 383 1.57 -34.42 54.67
CA GLY A 383 2.60 -34.30 53.64
C GLY A 383 2.27 -33.19 52.61
N PRO A 384 3.27 -32.66 51.90
CA PRO A 384 3.04 -31.63 50.87
C PRO A 384 2.09 -32.10 49.77
N GLU A 385 2.16 -33.37 49.39
CA GLU A 385 1.26 -34.06 48.43
C GLU A 385 -0.18 -34.13 48.97
N GLU A 386 -0.34 -34.48 50.24
CA GLU A 386 -1.66 -34.54 50.90
C GLU A 386 -2.30 -33.15 51.00
N THR A 387 -1.48 -32.14 51.31
CA THR A 387 -1.89 -30.73 51.37
C THR A 387 -2.32 -30.21 50.00
N LEU A 388 -1.57 -30.56 48.93
CA LEU A 388 -1.94 -30.27 47.55
C LEU A 388 -3.31 -30.90 47.20
N THR A 389 -3.47 -32.20 47.46
CA THR A 389 -4.71 -32.92 47.13
C THR A 389 -5.92 -32.35 47.89
N LYS A 390 -5.77 -32.02 49.19
CA LYS A 390 -6.81 -31.37 49.99
C LYS A 390 -7.20 -30.00 49.44
N TRP A 391 -6.23 -29.15 49.11
CA TRP A 391 -6.47 -27.79 48.64
C TRP A 391 -7.09 -27.76 47.25
N LEU A 392 -6.63 -28.62 46.34
CA LEU A 392 -7.22 -28.81 45.02
C LEU A 392 -8.68 -29.27 45.12
N ALA A 393 -8.97 -30.25 45.97
CA ALA A 393 -10.32 -30.73 46.20
C ALA A 393 -11.24 -29.64 46.79
N ALA A 394 -10.74 -28.83 47.74
CA ALA A 394 -11.49 -27.69 48.29
C ALA A 394 -11.75 -26.60 47.24
N ALA A 395 -10.78 -26.30 46.37
CA ALA A 395 -10.96 -25.32 45.30
C ALA A 395 -12.04 -25.72 44.28
N LEU A 396 -12.20 -27.01 44.00
CA LEU A 396 -13.25 -27.55 43.14
C LEU A 396 -14.65 -27.51 43.79
N GLN A 397 -14.73 -27.50 45.13
CA GLN A 397 -15.99 -27.43 45.88
C GLN A 397 -16.56 -26.01 46.01
N LEU A 398 -15.74 -24.97 45.89
CA LEU A 398 -16.19 -23.58 45.98
C LEU A 398 -17.06 -23.22 44.75
N GLN A 399 -18.35 -22.96 44.99
CA GLN A 399 -19.28 -22.56 43.93
C GLN A 399 -18.86 -21.23 43.27
N PRO A 400 -18.98 -21.10 41.94
CA PRO A 400 -18.71 -19.85 41.24
C PRO A 400 -19.82 -18.83 41.54
N GLY A 401 -19.64 -18.02 42.59
CA GLY A 401 -20.64 -17.00 42.96
C GLY A 401 -20.22 -15.95 44.00
N SER A 402 -19.45 -16.31 45.04
CA SER A 402 -19.17 -15.39 46.17
C SER A 402 -17.73 -14.87 46.28
N LEU A 403 -16.75 -15.61 45.75
CA LEU A 403 -15.32 -15.24 45.77
C LEU A 403 -14.65 -15.31 44.37
N ALA A 404 -15.48 -15.31 43.32
CA ALA A 404 -15.15 -15.86 42.00
C ALA A 404 -14.31 -14.97 41.07
N SER A 405 -13.74 -13.86 41.53
CA SER A 405 -12.84 -13.03 40.71
C SER A 405 -11.40 -13.58 40.61
N TYR A 406 -11.00 -14.49 41.50
CA TYR A 406 -9.63 -15.03 41.57
C TYR A 406 -9.50 -16.54 41.30
N LEU A 407 -10.60 -17.28 41.25
CA LEU A 407 -10.58 -18.73 41.05
C LEU A 407 -10.70 -19.10 39.57
N SER A 408 -9.92 -20.09 39.13
CA SER A 408 -9.98 -20.69 37.80
C SER A 408 -11.26 -21.51 37.62
N GLU A 409 -11.79 -21.57 36.39
CA GLU A 409 -12.88 -22.51 36.11
C GLU A 409 -12.40 -23.95 36.37
N PRO A 410 -13.24 -24.87 36.87
CA PRO A 410 -12.80 -26.24 37.17
C PRO A 410 -12.23 -27.00 35.96
N ARG A 411 -12.59 -26.59 34.73
CA ARG A 411 -12.00 -27.08 33.48
C ARG A 411 -10.55 -26.61 33.29
N GLU A 412 -10.22 -25.35 33.64
CA GLU A 412 -8.85 -24.82 33.57
C GLU A 412 -7.93 -25.51 34.59
N ILE A 413 -8.47 -25.90 35.75
CA ILE A 413 -7.76 -26.69 36.77
C ILE A 413 -7.29 -28.03 36.19
N ILE A 414 -8.12 -28.73 35.40
CA ILE A 414 -7.71 -29.97 34.71
C ILE A 414 -6.54 -29.69 33.76
N GLN A 415 -6.65 -28.62 32.96
CA GLN A 415 -5.64 -28.25 31.98
C GLN A 415 -4.29 -27.94 32.66
N ASN A 416 -4.29 -27.21 33.78
CA ASN A 416 -3.12 -26.97 34.62
C ASN A 416 -2.51 -28.29 35.15
N ILE A 417 -3.32 -29.16 35.77
CA ILE A 417 -2.86 -30.45 36.35
C ILE A 417 -2.13 -31.28 35.31
N PHE A 418 -2.62 -31.31 34.07
CA PHE A 418 -1.97 -32.07 32.98
C PHE A 418 -0.73 -31.38 32.37
N MET A 419 -0.60 -30.06 32.52
CA MET A 419 0.62 -29.33 32.13
C MET A 419 1.73 -29.41 33.19
N MET A 420 1.38 -29.57 34.46
CA MET A 420 2.32 -29.62 35.57
C MET A 420 3.40 -30.72 35.41
N PRO A 421 3.09 -32.01 35.16
CA PRO A 421 4.09 -33.05 34.94
C PRO A 421 5.12 -32.70 33.86
N LEU A 422 4.68 -32.09 32.75
CA LEU A 422 5.55 -31.72 31.62
C LEU A 422 6.59 -30.67 32.00
N TYR A 423 6.23 -29.76 32.91
CA TYR A 423 7.12 -28.73 33.44
C TYR A 423 7.99 -29.26 34.58
N LEU A 424 7.44 -30.09 35.48
CA LEU A 424 8.09 -30.48 36.73
C LEU A 424 9.07 -31.66 36.60
N TYR A 425 8.72 -32.66 35.78
CA TYR A 425 9.52 -33.86 35.56
C TYR A 425 10.33 -33.75 34.27
N ASN A 426 11.10 -32.65 34.20
CA ASN A 426 12.00 -32.35 33.11
C ASN A 426 13.47 -32.33 33.61
N PRO A 427 14.47 -32.77 32.82
CA PRO A 427 15.87 -32.90 33.24
C PRO A 427 16.58 -31.62 33.75
N LEU A 428 16.10 -30.42 33.42
CA LEU A 428 16.69 -29.17 33.91
C LEU A 428 16.33 -28.86 35.37
N ILE A 429 15.28 -29.49 35.91
CA ILE A 429 14.86 -29.33 37.31
C ILE A 429 15.22 -30.61 38.07
N ASP A 430 16.53 -30.90 38.13
CA ASP A 430 17.11 -32.04 38.84
C ASP A 430 17.48 -31.62 40.28
N GLY A 431 16.81 -32.22 41.27
CA GLY A 431 16.91 -31.84 42.67
C GLY A 431 15.72 -32.36 43.50
N SER A 432 15.92 -32.52 44.81
CA SER A 432 14.86 -32.95 45.73
C SER A 432 13.80 -31.86 45.89
N GLU A 433 14.20 -30.60 45.99
CA GLU A 433 13.32 -29.44 45.99
C GLU A 433 13.23 -28.83 44.58
N LEU A 434 12.27 -27.93 44.33
CA LEU A 434 12.34 -26.96 43.21
C LEU A 434 13.36 -25.82 43.46
N SER A 435 14.43 -26.15 44.18
CA SER A 435 15.58 -25.29 44.39
C SER A 435 16.36 -25.18 43.07
N PRO A 436 16.93 -24.01 42.78
CA PRO A 436 17.59 -23.75 41.50
C PRO A 436 18.74 -24.73 41.24
N ILE A 437 18.79 -25.20 40.00
CA ILE A 437 19.90 -25.81 39.23
C ILE A 437 21.22 -25.95 40.01
N PRO A 438 21.87 -27.14 40.01
CA PRO A 438 23.03 -27.44 40.88
C PRO A 438 24.24 -26.49 40.77
N SER A 439 24.32 -25.69 39.70
CA SER A 439 25.27 -24.57 39.56
C SER A 439 24.58 -23.34 38.95
N PRO A 440 24.44 -22.22 39.71
CA PRO A 440 24.02 -20.92 39.15
C PRO A 440 25.00 -20.31 38.13
N TRP A 441 26.27 -20.73 38.20
CA TRP A 441 27.41 -20.08 37.54
C TRP A 441 27.93 -20.82 36.30
N ASP A 442 27.58 -22.10 36.16
CA ASP A 442 28.09 -22.98 35.11
C ASP A 442 26.95 -23.70 34.40
N VAL A 443 27.12 -23.91 33.10
CA VAL A 443 26.22 -24.66 32.22
C VAL A 443 26.05 -26.10 32.75
N GLN A 444 24.82 -26.51 33.02
CA GLN A 444 24.54 -27.80 33.70
C GLN A 444 25.05 -29.01 32.88
N PRO A 445 25.94 -29.85 33.45
CA PRO A 445 26.46 -31.04 32.78
C PRO A 445 25.44 -32.18 32.75
N GLY A 446 25.53 -33.06 31.74
CA GLY A 446 24.76 -34.30 31.67
C GLY A 446 23.34 -34.19 31.11
N LEU A 447 22.97 -33.04 30.55
CA LEU A 447 21.65 -32.82 29.94
C LEU A 447 21.55 -33.39 28.51
N PRO A 448 20.32 -33.63 27.99
CA PRO A 448 20.10 -33.91 26.58
C PRO A 448 20.64 -32.79 25.68
N GLN A 449 21.18 -33.14 24.50
CA GLN A 449 21.80 -32.17 23.59
C GLN A 449 20.87 -31.02 23.17
N GLU A 450 19.55 -31.24 23.19
CA GLU A 450 18.57 -30.21 22.86
C GLU A 450 18.41 -29.10 23.91
N ASN A 451 18.85 -29.32 25.15
CA ASN A 451 18.77 -28.35 26.24
C ASN A 451 19.98 -27.41 26.28
N TYR A 452 21.07 -27.72 25.58
CA TYR A 452 22.16 -26.78 25.34
C TYR A 452 21.76 -25.80 24.22
N ILE A 453 21.56 -24.55 24.59
CA ILE A 453 21.01 -23.49 23.73
C ILE A 453 21.85 -22.21 23.85
N ASN A 454 21.54 -21.21 23.02
CA ASN A 454 22.24 -19.93 23.08
C ASN A 454 21.34 -18.87 23.74
N GLY A 455 21.90 -18.16 24.72
CA GLY A 455 21.28 -17.00 25.37
C GLY A 455 21.99 -15.71 24.99
N SER A 456 21.28 -14.59 25.03
CA SER A 456 21.85 -13.26 24.83
C SER A 456 21.03 -12.24 25.61
N PHE A 457 21.70 -11.25 26.21
CA PHE A 457 21.04 -10.00 26.56
C PHE A 457 20.52 -9.34 25.27
N ALA A 458 19.37 -8.67 25.34
CA ALA A 458 18.78 -8.03 24.17
C ALA A 458 18.19 -6.65 24.48
N ARG A 459 18.31 -5.76 23.49
CA ARG A 459 17.65 -4.46 23.51
C ARG A 459 16.31 -4.57 22.79
N ALA A 460 15.24 -4.14 23.45
CA ALA A 460 13.95 -3.93 22.79
C ALA A 460 14.07 -2.77 21.79
N VAL A 461 13.64 -3.03 20.54
CA VAL A 461 13.55 -2.03 19.47
C VAL A 461 12.18 -2.16 18.82
N ASP A 462 11.43 -1.06 18.80
CA ASP A 462 10.19 -0.98 18.07
C ASP A 462 10.46 -0.94 16.56
N HIS A 463 9.88 -1.89 15.83
CA HIS A 463 9.97 -1.98 14.37
C HIS A 463 8.57 -2.18 13.76
N LEU A 464 8.48 -2.00 12.44
CA LEU A 464 7.23 -2.07 11.69
C LEU A 464 7.16 -3.43 10.98
N GLU A 465 6.32 -4.32 11.52
CA GLU A 465 6.06 -5.61 10.88
C GLU A 465 4.92 -5.47 9.87
N ILE A 466 5.20 -5.79 8.62
CA ILE A 466 4.21 -5.83 7.55
C ILE A 466 3.64 -7.25 7.50
N SER A 467 2.31 -7.37 7.45
CA SER A 467 1.63 -8.64 7.21
C SER A 467 2.14 -9.31 5.93
N GLN A 468 2.53 -10.59 6.00
CA GLN A 468 3.03 -11.32 4.82
C GLN A 468 2.03 -11.28 3.65
N TRP A 469 0.73 -11.26 3.94
CA TRP A 469 -0.31 -11.13 2.93
C TRP A 469 -0.35 -9.76 2.25
N THR A 470 -0.17 -8.65 2.97
CA THR A 470 -0.14 -7.32 2.34
C THR A 470 1.13 -7.13 1.51
N ALA A 471 2.27 -7.69 1.95
CA ALA A 471 3.50 -7.75 1.17
C ALA A 471 3.33 -8.56 -0.14
N ILE A 472 2.74 -9.76 -0.07
CA ILE A 472 2.46 -10.59 -1.25
C ILE A 472 1.50 -9.88 -2.22
N CYS A 473 0.40 -9.30 -1.71
CA CYS A 473 -0.56 -8.56 -2.52
C CYS A 473 0.06 -7.32 -3.18
N TYR A 474 0.93 -6.59 -2.47
CA TYR A 474 1.66 -5.45 -3.02
C TYR A 474 2.56 -5.86 -4.20
N VAL A 475 3.36 -6.91 -4.03
CA VAL A 475 4.25 -7.43 -5.06
C VAL A 475 3.46 -8.00 -6.25
N ALA A 476 2.37 -8.72 -5.98
CA ALA A 476 1.53 -9.31 -7.02
C ALA A 476 0.83 -8.24 -7.89
N VAL A 477 0.18 -7.25 -7.26
CA VAL A 477 -0.51 -6.17 -7.99
C VAL A 477 0.50 -5.25 -8.69
N GLY A 478 1.58 -4.84 -8.01
CA GLY A 478 2.65 -4.03 -8.60
C GLY A 478 3.34 -4.72 -9.77
N GLY A 479 3.69 -6.00 -9.62
CA GLY A 479 4.27 -6.82 -10.67
C GLY A 479 3.34 -7.02 -11.87
N PHE A 480 2.04 -7.24 -11.63
CA PHE A 480 1.03 -7.33 -12.69
C PHE A 480 0.89 -6.03 -13.49
N LEU A 481 0.85 -4.88 -12.80
CA LEU A 481 0.82 -3.56 -13.45
C LEU A 481 2.08 -3.32 -14.29
N LEU A 482 3.27 -3.67 -13.77
CA LEU A 482 4.53 -3.56 -14.51
C LEU A 482 4.59 -4.49 -15.74
N LEU A 483 4.10 -5.73 -15.62
CA LEU A 483 4.01 -6.66 -16.75
C LEU A 483 3.06 -6.14 -17.84
N LEU A 484 1.93 -5.52 -17.46
CA LEU A 484 1.03 -4.88 -18.43
C LEU A 484 1.68 -3.66 -19.11
N ILE A 485 2.41 -2.82 -18.37
CA ILE A 485 3.17 -1.68 -18.94
C ILE A 485 4.24 -2.18 -19.93
N LEU A 486 5.00 -3.22 -19.56
CA LEU A 486 6.00 -3.83 -20.43
C LEU A 486 5.38 -4.50 -21.67
N LEU A 487 4.21 -5.15 -21.52
CA LEU A 487 3.47 -5.73 -22.64
C LEU A 487 3.00 -4.65 -23.62
N VAL A 488 2.45 -3.54 -23.12
CA VAL A 488 2.07 -2.38 -23.96
C VAL A 488 3.29 -1.84 -24.70
N LEU A 489 4.40 -1.60 -23.99
CA LEU A 489 5.65 -1.11 -24.60
C LEU A 489 6.25 -2.09 -25.63
N ALA A 490 6.11 -3.41 -25.42
CA ALA A 490 6.57 -4.43 -26.36
C ALA A 490 5.68 -4.48 -27.62
N LEU A 491 4.36 -4.35 -27.46
CA LEU A 491 3.41 -4.29 -28.57
C LEU A 491 3.57 -3.01 -29.42
N THR A 492 3.98 -1.89 -28.80
CA THR A 492 4.19 -0.61 -29.51
C THR A 492 5.61 -0.47 -30.07
N ALA A 493 6.61 -1.18 -29.54
CA ALA A 493 8.00 -1.10 -30.00
C ALA A 493 8.20 -1.42 -31.49
N GLY A 494 7.34 -2.25 -32.09
CA GLY A 494 7.36 -2.58 -33.52
C GLY A 494 6.76 -1.50 -34.44
N ASN A 495 5.90 -0.62 -33.90
CA ASN A 495 5.23 0.46 -34.63
C ASN A 495 5.76 1.81 -34.15
N GLN A 496 7.02 2.13 -34.50
CA GLN A 496 7.51 3.50 -34.29
C GLN A 496 6.71 4.45 -35.18
N ALA A 497 5.87 5.29 -34.56
CA ALA A 497 5.29 6.45 -35.23
C ALA A 497 6.43 7.28 -35.86
N GLN A 498 6.19 7.82 -37.06
CA GLN A 498 7.10 8.79 -37.65
C GLN A 498 7.33 9.90 -36.62
N LYS A 499 8.60 10.24 -36.37
CA LYS A 499 8.94 11.40 -35.55
C LYS A 499 8.29 12.62 -36.18
N ALA A 500 7.25 13.14 -35.54
CA ALA A 500 6.70 14.44 -35.87
C ALA A 500 7.84 15.47 -35.80
N SER A 501 7.86 16.36 -36.79
CA SER A 501 8.73 17.53 -36.77
C SER A 501 8.25 18.52 -35.70
N ASP A 502 9.06 19.53 -35.39
CA ASP A 502 8.63 20.64 -34.52
C ASP A 502 7.47 21.49 -35.12
N TYR A 503 6.94 21.10 -36.29
CA TYR A 503 5.90 21.79 -37.05
C TYR A 503 4.75 20.86 -37.48
N PRO A 504 3.76 20.59 -36.59
CA PRO A 504 2.70 19.60 -36.83
C PRO A 504 1.87 19.79 -38.11
N VAL A 505 1.81 21.02 -38.64
CA VAL A 505 1.11 21.35 -39.89
C VAL A 505 1.80 20.75 -41.12
N VAL A 506 3.13 20.61 -41.10
CA VAL A 506 3.92 20.06 -42.22
C VAL A 506 3.66 18.57 -42.36
N ASP A 507 3.63 17.86 -41.24
CA ASP A 507 3.40 16.41 -41.20
C ASP A 507 1.96 16.06 -41.64
N PHE A 508 0.97 16.89 -41.29
CA PHE A 508 -0.41 16.74 -41.77
C PHE A 508 -0.52 16.81 -43.30
N LEU A 509 0.16 17.78 -43.93
CA LEU A 509 0.16 17.95 -45.39
C LEU A 509 0.98 16.89 -46.13
N ALA A 510 1.93 16.24 -45.46
CA ALA A 510 2.65 15.08 -46.00
C ALA A 510 1.78 13.80 -46.00
N LEU A 511 0.96 13.62 -44.96
CA LEU A 511 0.03 12.49 -44.84
C LEU A 511 -1.09 12.53 -45.89
N GLU A 512 -1.68 13.70 -46.19
CA GLU A 512 -2.64 13.82 -47.29
C GLU A 512 -2.01 13.41 -48.64
N ARG A 513 -0.75 13.78 -48.88
CA ARG A 513 -0.05 13.50 -50.14
C ARG A 513 0.29 12.03 -50.37
N THR A 514 0.45 11.25 -49.30
CA THR A 514 0.73 9.79 -49.38
C THR A 514 -0.53 8.94 -49.53
N SER A 515 -1.72 9.50 -49.27
CA SER A 515 -3.00 8.81 -49.51
C SER A 515 -3.37 8.63 -51.00
N PHE A 516 -2.56 9.13 -51.95
CA PHE A 516 -2.87 9.15 -53.38
C PHE A 516 -1.68 8.83 -54.32
N SER A 517 -0.89 7.78 -54.01
CA SER A 517 0.15 7.17 -54.86
C SER A 517 0.68 5.89 -54.19
N SER A 518 0.88 4.71 -54.80
CA SER A 518 0.61 4.10 -56.14
C SER A 518 0.89 2.57 -56.02
N GLY A 519 0.69 1.66 -57.00
CA GLY A 519 0.07 1.70 -58.34
C GLY A 519 -1.19 0.80 -58.42
N ASP A 520 -1.47 -0.02 -59.46
CA ASP A 520 -0.80 -0.25 -60.76
C ASP A 520 -1.80 -0.04 -61.93
N ALA A 521 -1.30 0.19 -63.14
CA ALA A 521 -2.05 0.53 -64.36
C ALA A 521 -2.30 -0.71 -65.28
N PRO A 522 -3.01 -0.63 -66.45
CA PRO A 522 -3.68 0.52 -67.07
C PRO A 522 -5.14 0.28 -67.55
N GLY A 523 -5.91 1.36 -67.72
CA GLY A 523 -7.24 1.31 -68.37
C GLY A 523 -7.78 2.71 -68.68
N LYS A 524 -8.34 2.90 -69.88
CA LYS A 524 -8.89 4.19 -70.35
C LYS A 524 -10.24 4.49 -69.67
N GLU A 525 -10.44 5.70 -69.16
CA GLU A 525 -11.39 6.71 -69.68
C GLU A 525 -11.47 7.91 -68.73
N GLY A 526 -11.77 9.10 -69.27
CA GLY A 526 -11.53 10.37 -68.57
C GLY A 526 -12.77 10.98 -67.92
N VAL A 527 -12.56 11.62 -66.76
CA VAL A 527 -13.45 12.66 -66.20
C VAL A 527 -12.56 13.80 -65.68
N ARG A 528 -12.92 15.06 -65.99
CA ARG A 528 -12.15 16.25 -65.57
C ARG A 528 -12.41 16.56 -64.08
N PRO A 529 -11.41 16.95 -63.28
CA PRO A 529 -11.63 17.52 -61.96
C PRO A 529 -12.03 19.00 -62.09
N GLY A 530 -13.10 19.40 -61.39
CA GLY A 530 -13.48 20.80 -61.26
C GLY A 530 -12.85 21.47 -60.04
N GLY A 531 -12.18 22.61 -60.26
CA GLY A 531 -12.44 23.80 -59.44
C GLY A 531 -11.93 23.86 -57.99
N HIS A 532 -10.68 23.48 -57.72
CA HIS A 532 -9.85 24.27 -56.80
C HIS A 532 -8.48 24.45 -57.44
N ASP A 533 -7.97 25.69 -57.41
CA ASP A 533 -6.88 26.10 -58.28
C ASP A 533 -5.56 25.43 -57.86
N LYS A 534 -4.93 24.76 -58.84
CA LYS A 534 -3.62 24.10 -58.66
C LYS A 534 -2.47 24.97 -59.13
N SER A 535 -2.74 26.14 -59.74
CA SER A 535 -1.72 27.05 -60.23
C SER A 535 -0.91 27.69 -59.11
N ASP A 536 -1.58 28.24 -58.07
CA ASP A 536 -0.95 28.89 -56.90
C ASP A 536 0.20 28.07 -56.29
N VAL A 537 0.02 26.76 -56.14
CA VAL A 537 1.04 25.89 -55.52
C VAL A 537 2.16 25.55 -56.51
N ALA A 538 1.85 25.42 -57.80
CA ALA A 538 2.86 25.13 -58.82
C ALA A 538 3.80 26.32 -59.05
N GLU A 539 3.27 27.56 -59.05
CA GLU A 539 4.07 28.78 -59.23
C GLU A 539 5.13 28.98 -58.14
N ILE A 540 4.83 28.62 -56.88
CA ILE A 540 5.77 28.72 -55.74
C ILE A 540 7.07 27.93 -55.98
N PHE A 541 7.04 26.86 -56.78
CA PHE A 541 8.21 26.01 -57.06
C PHE A 541 8.90 26.31 -58.39
N VAL A 542 8.40 27.25 -59.20
CA VAL A 542 9.04 27.62 -60.48
C VAL A 542 10.39 28.32 -60.19
N GLY A 543 11.48 27.67 -60.60
CA GLY A 543 12.85 28.20 -60.44
C GLY A 543 13.55 27.84 -59.12
N CYS A 544 12.90 27.11 -58.21
CA CYS A 544 13.55 26.63 -56.99
C CYS A 544 14.44 25.40 -57.27
N ALA A 545 15.73 25.48 -56.92
CA ALA A 545 16.64 24.34 -56.99
C ALA A 545 16.42 23.35 -55.83
N ALA A 546 16.60 22.05 -56.09
CA ALA A 546 16.43 21.02 -55.08
C ALA A 546 17.44 21.18 -53.93
N GLY A 547 16.93 21.42 -52.72
CA GLY A 547 17.73 21.56 -51.50
C GLY A 547 17.89 22.99 -50.97
N ASP A 548 17.51 24.03 -51.73
CA ASP A 548 17.52 25.41 -51.23
C ASP A 548 16.24 25.76 -50.46
N ASN A 549 16.22 25.35 -49.18
CA ASN A 549 15.13 25.65 -48.27
C ASN A 549 14.90 27.16 -48.06
N ARG A 550 15.88 28.02 -48.37
CA ARG A 550 15.80 29.46 -48.12
C ARG A 550 14.99 30.16 -49.21
N ALA A 551 15.21 29.80 -50.47
CA ALA A 551 14.42 30.27 -51.60
C ALA A 551 12.93 29.88 -51.47
N ILE A 552 12.65 28.64 -51.06
CA ILE A 552 11.28 28.14 -50.86
C ILE A 552 10.58 28.87 -49.70
N LEU A 553 11.29 29.15 -48.61
CA LEU A 553 10.77 29.91 -47.45
C LEU A 553 10.54 31.40 -47.74
N GLU A 554 11.22 31.97 -48.74
CA GLU A 554 10.97 33.35 -49.20
C GLU A 554 9.80 33.38 -50.19
N ALA A 555 9.72 32.43 -51.13
CA ALA A 555 8.59 32.28 -52.05
C ALA A 555 7.27 31.99 -51.32
N SER A 556 7.29 31.19 -50.24
CA SER A 556 6.10 30.90 -49.42
C SER A 556 5.65 32.08 -48.52
N ARG A 557 6.39 33.19 -48.48
CA ARG A 557 6.11 34.37 -47.63
C ARG A 557 5.52 35.54 -48.40
N GLY A 558 4.54 35.24 -49.26
CA GLY A 558 3.54 36.24 -49.65
C GLY A 558 2.98 36.94 -48.39
N PRO A 559 2.96 38.28 -48.33
CA PRO A 559 2.84 39.01 -47.07
C PRO A 559 1.37 39.18 -46.64
N LYS A 560 0.76 38.10 -46.15
CA LYS A 560 -0.61 38.10 -45.65
C LYS A 560 -0.63 37.96 -44.13
N MET A 561 -0.92 39.04 -43.42
CA MET A 561 -1.22 39.01 -41.99
C MET A 561 -2.74 39.02 -41.82
N GLU A 562 -3.31 37.98 -41.21
CA GLU A 562 -4.75 37.84 -40.98
C GLU A 562 -5.05 37.89 -39.48
N GLY A 563 -6.15 38.54 -39.11
CA GLY A 563 -6.61 38.68 -37.73
C GLY A 563 -8.13 38.79 -37.65
N THR A 564 -8.72 38.30 -36.56
CA THR A 564 -10.18 38.15 -36.42
C THR A 564 -10.69 38.85 -35.16
N CYS A 565 -11.93 39.32 -35.20
CA CYS A 565 -12.62 39.71 -33.98
C CYS A 565 -12.87 38.49 -33.06
N LEU A 566 -13.22 38.71 -31.80
CA LEU A 566 -13.30 37.62 -30.79
C LEU A 566 -14.35 36.55 -31.13
N CYS A 567 -15.39 36.90 -31.89
CA CYS A 567 -16.43 35.96 -32.34
C CYS A 567 -16.24 35.47 -33.78
N GLY A 568 -15.14 35.83 -34.47
CA GLY A 568 -14.88 35.46 -35.87
C GLY A 568 -15.74 36.18 -36.92
N ALA A 569 -16.78 36.93 -36.53
CA ALA A 569 -17.70 37.61 -37.46
C ALA A 569 -17.07 38.74 -38.31
N ILE A 570 -15.82 39.13 -38.03
CA ILE A 570 -15.03 40.08 -38.82
C ILE A 570 -13.62 39.54 -38.93
N THR A 571 -13.11 39.47 -40.15
CA THR A 571 -11.73 39.08 -40.48
C THR A 571 -11.05 40.23 -41.23
N VAL A 572 -9.82 40.58 -40.85
CA VAL A 572 -9.00 41.61 -41.48
C VAL A 572 -7.74 40.97 -42.02
N ARG A 573 -7.46 41.20 -43.31
CA ARG A 573 -6.21 40.80 -43.98
C ARG A 573 -5.41 42.04 -44.35
N ILE A 574 -4.10 41.96 -44.15
CA ILE A 574 -3.14 42.97 -44.55
C ILE A 574 -2.25 42.39 -45.63
N ASN A 575 -2.20 43.05 -46.79
CA ASN A 575 -1.37 42.72 -47.94
C ASN A 575 -0.25 43.77 -48.07
N ASP A 576 0.88 43.60 -47.37
CA ASP A 576 2.01 44.56 -47.39
C ASP A 576 3.37 43.86 -47.23
N SER A 577 4.15 43.79 -48.32
CA SER A 577 5.48 43.14 -48.35
C SER A 577 6.50 43.74 -47.38
N GLU A 578 6.29 44.98 -46.94
CA GLU A 578 7.16 45.67 -46.00
C GLU A 578 6.63 45.65 -44.57
N LEU A 579 5.66 44.78 -44.25
CA LEU A 579 5.02 44.74 -42.93
C LEU A 579 5.96 44.30 -41.81
N PHE A 580 6.90 43.39 -42.11
CA PHE A 580 7.85 42.83 -41.14
C PHE A 580 9.33 43.11 -41.45
N THR A 581 9.65 43.72 -42.59
CA THR A 581 11.05 44.03 -42.99
C THR A 581 11.61 45.27 -42.28
N LYS A 582 10.74 46.11 -41.72
CA LYS A 582 11.07 47.30 -40.92
C LYS A 582 10.13 47.39 -39.71
N ARG A 583 10.45 48.23 -38.73
CA ARG A 583 9.52 48.57 -37.65
C ARG A 583 8.28 49.22 -38.26
N ARG A 584 7.09 48.85 -37.77
CA ARG A 584 5.79 49.32 -38.28
C ARG A 584 4.81 49.42 -37.11
N GLY A 585 3.95 50.44 -37.16
CA GLY A 585 2.94 50.67 -36.14
C GLY A 585 3.46 51.39 -34.91
N HIS A 586 2.57 51.67 -33.97
CA HIS A 586 2.84 52.52 -32.81
C HIS A 586 2.02 52.13 -31.59
N ILE A 587 2.56 52.43 -30.41
CA ILE A 587 1.87 52.29 -29.12
C ILE A 587 1.30 53.66 -28.75
N CYS A 588 0.01 53.74 -28.45
CA CYS A 588 -0.65 54.98 -28.02
C CYS A 588 -1.15 54.85 -26.58
N ARG A 589 -0.68 55.75 -25.72
CA ARG A 589 -0.93 55.75 -24.26
C ARG A 589 -1.94 56.81 -23.81
N CYS A 590 -2.68 57.47 -24.72
CA CYS A 590 -3.74 58.40 -24.28
C CYS A 590 -4.92 57.65 -23.63
N ALA A 591 -5.62 58.31 -22.71
CA ALA A 591 -6.71 57.71 -21.91
C ALA A 591 -7.78 56.99 -22.76
N ASN A 592 -8.22 57.57 -23.88
CA ASN A 592 -9.25 56.95 -24.74
C ASN A 592 -8.73 55.73 -25.48
N CYS A 593 -7.43 55.67 -25.79
CA CYS A 593 -6.79 54.49 -26.37
C CYS A 593 -6.67 53.36 -25.35
N LYS A 594 -6.26 53.65 -24.11
CA LYS A 594 -6.28 52.67 -22.99
C LYS A 594 -7.68 52.06 -22.84
N LYS A 595 -8.71 52.91 -22.75
CA LYS A 595 -10.13 52.51 -22.65
C LYS A 595 -10.61 51.65 -23.83
N THR A 596 -10.21 52.00 -25.05
CA THR A 596 -10.61 51.24 -26.25
C THR A 596 -9.94 49.85 -26.30
N ALA A 597 -8.68 49.75 -25.88
CA ALA A 597 -7.92 48.50 -25.91
C ALA A 597 -8.14 47.59 -24.70
N GLY A 598 -8.76 48.09 -23.61
CA GLY A 598 -8.86 47.37 -22.35
C GLY A 598 -7.50 47.12 -21.68
N SER A 599 -6.49 47.95 -21.98
CA SER A 599 -5.08 47.70 -21.64
C SER A 599 -4.34 49.00 -21.25
N ALA A 600 -3.15 48.87 -20.65
CA ALA A 600 -2.30 50.00 -20.24
C ALA A 600 -1.88 50.90 -21.42
N ALA A 601 -1.88 50.36 -22.65
CA ALA A 601 -1.71 51.09 -23.90
C ALA A 601 -2.46 50.39 -25.05
N ALA A 602 -2.67 51.09 -26.16
CA ALA A 602 -3.20 50.51 -27.40
C ALA A 602 -2.11 50.37 -28.46
N THR A 603 -1.92 49.18 -29.01
CA THR A 603 -1.00 48.92 -30.13
C THR A 603 -1.74 49.02 -31.45
N ASN A 604 -1.26 49.85 -32.37
CA ASN A 604 -1.95 50.22 -33.60
C ASN A 604 -1.02 50.17 -34.83
N LEU A 605 -1.57 49.99 -36.02
CA LEU A 605 -0.86 50.14 -37.28
C LEU A 605 -1.55 51.19 -38.15
N ILE A 606 -0.81 52.18 -38.65
CA ILE A 606 -1.29 53.09 -39.70
C ILE A 606 -0.89 52.46 -41.03
N ILE A 607 -1.85 52.26 -41.92
CA ILE A 607 -1.64 51.62 -43.22
C ILE A 607 -2.66 52.12 -44.25
N GLU A 608 -2.25 52.13 -45.51
CA GLU A 608 -3.08 52.51 -46.66
C GLU A 608 -4.31 51.61 -46.77
N ASN A 609 -5.50 52.16 -47.01
CA ASN A 609 -6.75 51.40 -47.07
C ASN A 609 -6.72 50.30 -48.14
N GLU A 610 -6.05 50.54 -49.26
CA GLU A 610 -5.87 49.61 -50.39
C GLU A 610 -5.12 48.32 -50.01
N LYS A 611 -4.32 48.34 -48.94
CA LYS A 611 -3.60 47.18 -48.42
C LYS A 611 -4.41 46.36 -47.40
N ILE A 612 -5.65 46.77 -47.13
CA ILE A 612 -6.53 46.15 -46.13
C ILE A 612 -7.75 45.54 -46.83
N GLU A 613 -7.93 44.25 -46.67
CA GLU A 613 -9.19 43.58 -47.00
C GLU A 613 -9.93 43.30 -45.68
N ILE A 614 -11.21 43.69 -45.59
CA ILE A 614 -12.06 43.39 -44.43
C ILE A 614 -13.26 42.58 -44.88
N ILE A 615 -13.42 41.42 -44.27
CA ILE A 615 -14.53 40.50 -44.49
C ILE A 615 -15.46 40.61 -43.28
N GLY A 616 -16.77 40.79 -43.52
CA GLY A 616 -17.76 41.05 -42.48
C GLY A 616 -17.92 42.54 -42.12
N GLU A 617 -17.68 43.48 -43.06
CA GLU A 617 -17.81 44.93 -42.78
C GLU A 617 -19.22 45.33 -42.31
N GLU A 618 -20.27 44.59 -42.68
CA GLU A 618 -21.65 44.80 -42.21
C GLU A 618 -21.80 44.66 -40.69
N ASN A 619 -20.90 43.90 -40.05
CA ASN A 619 -20.84 43.75 -38.60
C ASN A 619 -20.06 44.87 -37.89
N LEU A 620 -19.48 45.85 -38.61
CA LEU A 620 -18.82 47.01 -38.00
C LEU A 620 -19.86 48.02 -37.47
N LYS A 621 -19.66 48.46 -36.23
CA LYS A 621 -20.31 49.63 -35.64
C LYS A 621 -19.30 50.74 -35.45
N ARG A 622 -19.72 51.99 -35.67
CA ARG A 622 -18.90 53.21 -35.53
C ARG A 622 -19.32 53.99 -34.29
N TYR A 623 -18.33 54.40 -33.50
CA TYR A 623 -18.47 55.43 -32.47
C TYR A 623 -17.60 56.64 -32.84
N GLU A 624 -18.12 57.85 -32.71
CA GLU A 624 -17.38 59.08 -32.99
C GLU A 624 -16.82 59.67 -31.70
N ASP A 625 -15.52 59.43 -31.46
CA ASP A 625 -14.81 59.96 -30.31
C ASP A 625 -14.40 61.42 -30.58
N LYS A 626 -15.13 62.36 -29.99
CA LYS A 626 -14.88 63.80 -30.10
C LYS A 626 -13.93 64.35 -29.03
N ASN A 627 -13.69 63.60 -27.94
CA ASN A 627 -12.92 64.08 -26.79
C ASN A 627 -11.47 63.54 -26.83
N THR A 628 -10.74 63.86 -27.89
CA THR A 628 -9.38 63.34 -28.13
C THR A 628 -8.31 64.33 -27.69
N LEU A 629 -7.26 63.85 -27.04
CA LEU A 629 -6.09 64.67 -26.66
C LEU A 629 -5.28 65.19 -27.87
N SER A 630 -5.61 64.77 -29.10
CA SER A 630 -5.04 65.32 -30.33
C SER A 630 -5.83 66.52 -30.87
N GLY A 631 -7.01 66.82 -30.32
CA GLY A 631 -7.89 67.91 -30.80
C GLY A 631 -8.63 67.59 -32.11
N THR A 632 -8.68 66.33 -32.54
CA THR A 632 -9.34 65.91 -33.80
C THR A 632 -10.22 64.70 -33.56
N PRO A 633 -11.50 64.70 -33.98
CA PRO A 633 -12.39 63.56 -33.83
C PRO A 633 -11.83 62.28 -34.47
N LEU A 634 -12.10 61.14 -33.83
CA LEU A 634 -11.65 59.82 -34.27
C LEU A 634 -12.85 58.88 -34.42
N GLY A 635 -13.13 58.42 -35.64
CA GLY A 635 -14.14 57.39 -35.88
C GLY A 635 -13.59 56.03 -35.48
N ARG A 636 -14.04 55.48 -34.34
CA ARG A 636 -13.65 54.17 -33.82
C ARG A 636 -14.62 53.11 -34.35
N TYR A 637 -14.10 52.10 -35.04
CA TYR A 637 -14.89 50.99 -35.61
C TYR A 637 -14.61 49.70 -34.84
N PHE A 638 -15.67 49.02 -34.40
CA PHE A 638 -15.62 47.80 -33.59
C PHE A 638 -16.66 46.79 -34.04
N CYS A 639 -16.47 45.52 -33.69
CA CYS A 639 -17.44 44.46 -34.00
C CYS A 639 -18.72 44.64 -33.18
N GLY A 640 -19.87 44.75 -33.84
CA GLY A 640 -21.18 44.90 -33.19
C GLY A 640 -21.59 43.69 -32.35
N THR A 641 -21.06 42.51 -32.65
CA THR A 641 -21.39 41.24 -31.95
C THR A 641 -20.59 41.06 -30.65
N CYS A 642 -19.29 41.37 -30.65
CA CYS A 642 -18.39 41.07 -29.52
C CYS A 642 -17.63 42.29 -28.97
N GLY A 643 -17.89 43.50 -29.45
CA GLY A 643 -17.27 44.75 -28.98
C GLY A 643 -15.79 44.95 -29.35
N ASN A 644 -15.11 43.94 -29.90
CA ASN A 644 -13.67 43.99 -30.18
C ASN A 644 -13.34 45.11 -31.21
N PRO A 645 -12.46 46.08 -30.89
CA PRO A 645 -12.13 47.19 -31.78
C PRO A 645 -11.26 46.75 -32.96
N ILE A 646 -11.63 47.18 -34.18
CA ILE A 646 -11.04 46.70 -35.44
C ILE A 646 -10.15 47.77 -36.08
N LYS A 647 -10.72 48.95 -36.39
CA LYS A 647 -10.01 50.07 -37.03
C LYS A 647 -10.40 51.42 -36.42
N SER A 648 -9.62 52.44 -36.69
CA SER A 648 -10.02 53.82 -36.44
C SER A 648 -9.64 54.70 -37.64
N VAL A 649 -10.50 55.64 -37.99
CA VAL A 649 -10.31 56.56 -39.12
C VAL A 649 -10.32 57.99 -38.59
N THR A 650 -9.36 58.80 -39.02
CA THR A 650 -9.22 60.21 -38.63
C THR A 650 -8.95 61.06 -39.87
N PRO A 651 -9.47 62.31 -39.93
CA PRO A 651 -9.12 63.26 -40.98
C PRO A 651 -7.62 63.55 -41.10
N LEU A 652 -6.81 63.28 -40.06
CA LEU A 652 -5.36 63.48 -40.09
C LEU A 652 -4.60 62.51 -41.01
N TYR A 653 -5.21 61.39 -41.39
CA TYR A 653 -4.60 60.34 -42.21
C TYR A 653 -5.55 59.93 -43.33
N GLU A 654 -5.83 60.85 -44.25
CA GLU A 654 -6.65 60.58 -45.44
C GLU A 654 -6.10 59.39 -46.24
N GLY A 655 -7.00 58.55 -46.77
CA GLY A 655 -6.65 57.31 -47.47
C GLY A 655 -6.09 56.18 -46.60
N LYS A 656 -5.94 56.36 -45.28
CA LYS A 656 -5.35 55.36 -44.37
C LYS A 656 -6.30 54.99 -43.21
N SER A 657 -6.09 53.79 -42.68
CA SER A 657 -6.76 53.30 -41.47
C SER A 657 -5.76 53.04 -40.35
N VAL A 658 -6.19 53.28 -39.11
CA VAL A 658 -5.47 52.94 -37.89
C VAL A 658 -5.99 51.59 -37.37
N LEU A 659 -5.45 50.49 -37.88
CA LEU A 659 -5.81 49.12 -37.46
C LEU A 659 -5.41 48.87 -36.01
N LYS A 660 -6.21 48.08 -35.30
CA LYS A 660 -5.92 47.62 -33.94
C LYS A 660 -5.16 46.32 -34.01
N LEU A 661 -3.92 46.31 -33.53
CA LEU A 661 -3.02 45.16 -33.73
C LEU A 661 -3.38 43.96 -32.82
N GLY A 662 -4.17 44.17 -31.76
CA GLY A 662 -4.59 43.11 -30.83
C GLY A 662 -5.51 42.02 -31.41
N ILE A 663 -5.99 42.14 -32.65
CA ILE A 663 -6.78 41.10 -33.33
C ILE A 663 -5.92 40.12 -34.14
N PHE A 664 -4.61 40.38 -34.26
CA PHE A 664 -3.67 39.58 -35.07
C PHE A 664 -2.79 38.69 -34.17
N PRO A 665 -2.50 37.44 -34.58
CA PRO A 665 -1.69 36.51 -33.77
C PRO A 665 -0.21 36.88 -33.74
N LYS A 666 0.26 37.65 -34.73
CA LYS A 666 1.62 38.18 -34.81
C LYS A 666 1.55 39.62 -35.30
N ILE A 667 2.27 40.52 -34.63
CA ILE A 667 2.27 41.95 -34.92
C ILE A 667 3.70 42.43 -35.22
N PRO A 668 3.91 43.49 -36.02
CA PRO A 668 5.24 44.01 -36.26
C PRO A 668 5.75 44.80 -35.04
N THR A 669 7.07 44.90 -34.89
CA THR A 669 7.68 45.70 -33.83
C THR A 669 7.34 47.19 -34.03
N PRO A 670 6.73 47.86 -33.04
CA PRO A 670 6.40 49.28 -33.14
C PRO A 670 7.62 50.15 -33.42
N GLU A 671 7.36 51.25 -34.14
CA GLU A 671 8.33 52.26 -34.55
C GLU A 671 8.38 53.44 -33.55
N TRP A 672 7.25 53.82 -32.97
CA TRP A 672 7.17 54.90 -31.99
C TRP A 672 6.12 54.68 -30.89
N GLU A 673 6.27 55.43 -29.79
CA GLU A 673 5.28 55.57 -28.71
C GLU A 673 4.69 56.99 -28.71
N SER A 674 3.37 57.10 -28.55
CA SER A 674 2.61 58.35 -28.48
C SER A 674 1.95 58.52 -27.12
N PHE A 675 1.90 59.76 -26.64
CA PHE A 675 1.47 60.13 -25.29
C PHE A 675 2.32 59.45 -24.21
N SER A 676 3.63 59.38 -24.43
CA SER A 676 4.57 58.67 -23.55
C SER A 676 4.65 59.26 -22.14
N GLY A 677 4.24 60.52 -21.94
CA GLY A 677 4.05 61.12 -20.61
C GLY A 677 2.89 60.52 -19.81
N GLU A 678 1.95 59.82 -20.46
CA GLU A 678 0.83 59.09 -19.85
C GLU A 678 1.18 57.61 -19.58
N ARG A 679 2.46 57.22 -19.70
CA ARG A 679 2.94 55.86 -19.37
C ARG A 679 2.76 55.57 -17.89
N GLN A 680 2.40 54.33 -17.53
CA GLN A 680 2.32 53.95 -16.12
C GLN A 680 3.73 53.93 -15.51
N ALA A 681 3.89 54.34 -14.24
CA ALA A 681 5.20 54.47 -13.60
C ALA A 681 6.03 53.17 -13.54
N TRP A 682 5.39 52.00 -13.66
CA TRP A 682 6.03 50.68 -13.70
C TRP A 682 6.41 50.20 -15.11
N GLU A 683 5.93 50.86 -16.16
CA GLU A 683 6.25 50.50 -17.55
C GLU A 683 7.58 51.11 -17.98
N LYS A 684 8.44 50.30 -18.61
CA LYS A 684 9.63 50.78 -19.32
C LYS A 684 9.27 51.20 -20.76
N PRO A 685 10.00 52.15 -21.37
CA PRO A 685 9.89 52.39 -22.81
C PRO A 685 10.27 51.14 -23.62
N LEU A 686 9.69 50.98 -24.81
CA LEU A 686 10.05 49.90 -25.72
C LEU A 686 11.35 50.24 -26.48
N ASP A 687 12.36 49.38 -26.36
CA ASP A 687 13.68 49.61 -26.92
C ASP A 687 13.67 49.88 -28.44
N GLY A 688 14.40 50.92 -28.85
CA GLY A 688 14.50 51.37 -30.24
C GLY A 688 13.22 51.99 -30.81
N THR A 689 12.27 52.44 -29.98
CA THR A 689 11.15 53.27 -30.41
C THR A 689 11.42 54.76 -30.21
N VAL A 690 10.91 55.61 -31.10
CA VAL A 690 10.87 57.06 -30.87
C VAL A 690 9.77 57.38 -29.87
N GLN A 691 10.06 58.14 -28.81
CA GLN A 691 9.07 58.50 -27.79
C GLN A 691 8.56 59.92 -28.01
N TYR A 692 7.25 60.07 -28.24
CA TYR A 692 6.57 61.37 -28.26
C TYR A 692 5.84 61.61 -26.94
N LYS A 693 6.04 62.79 -26.36
CA LYS A 693 5.44 63.23 -25.09
C LYS A 693 3.91 63.31 -25.20
N GLY A 694 3.43 63.86 -26.31
CA GLY A 694 2.01 63.98 -26.68
C GLY A 694 1.68 63.23 -27.98
N LYS A 695 0.99 63.89 -28.92
CA LYS A 695 0.64 63.31 -30.23
C LYS A 695 1.87 62.85 -31.02
N SER A 696 1.69 61.85 -31.90
CA SER A 696 2.70 61.41 -32.88
C SER A 696 3.29 62.59 -33.65
N PHE A 697 4.59 62.53 -33.94
CA PHE A 697 5.32 63.58 -34.68
C PHE A 697 5.34 64.97 -33.99
N GLY A 698 5.01 65.04 -32.69
CA GLY A 698 5.14 66.24 -31.86
C GLY A 698 6.48 66.33 -31.10
N GLU A 699 6.45 66.95 -29.93
CA GLU A 699 7.58 67.01 -28.98
C GLU A 699 8.05 65.58 -28.63
N LYS A 700 9.33 65.29 -28.90
CA LYS A 700 9.98 64.06 -28.49
C LYS A 700 10.35 64.14 -27.00
N MET A 701 10.34 63.01 -26.32
CA MET A 701 11.00 62.89 -25.02
C MET A 701 12.49 62.60 -25.25
N GLU A 702 13.34 63.25 -24.47
CA GLU A 702 14.79 62.98 -24.41
C GLU A 702 15.08 61.66 -23.69
#